data_AF-A0AAE0VBM6-F1
#
_entry.id   AF-A0AAE0VBM6-F1
#
_cell.length_a   1.000
_cell.length_b   1.000
_cell.length_c   1.000
_cell.angle_alpha   90.00
_cell.angle_beta   90.00
_cell.angle_gamma   90.00
#
_symmetry.space_group_name_H-M   'P 1'
#
loop_
_entity.id
_entity.type
_entity.pdbx_description
1 polymer ?
#
loop_
_entity_poly.entity_id
_entity_poly.type
_entity_poly.pdbx_seq_one_letter_code
_entity_poly.pdbx_strand_id
1 'polypeptide(L)'
;MAGPRPVVLSGPSGAGKSTLLKMLIKEFEGVFGFSVSHTTRRPRPGEENGKDYHYVSREEMQAGITKGDFIESAEFSGNLYGTSKAAVQAVQAQNLICILDIDMQGVKSIKKTNLNPIYISIQPPSMDVLEKRLRARKTENEESLQKRLLAALVEMEFSKETGQFDVVIINDNLDEAYRKLKAALLQSGGRRTQVDYILCRRGNLKEISDCKVVVGESVARQHRMVVCRMTLMVCKKKRSKIEKKTKWWKLKKEECCEEFRQKLRQALGGQVVLPDDWETTAEVIRETGRKVLGVSSGRRKEDKETWWWNEEVQDSIQRKRLAKKKWDMDRTEENRQEYKELQRRVKREVSKAKQKAYDELYTRLDTREGEKDLYRLARQRDRDGKDVQQVRVIKDRDGRVLTSEESVQRRWKEYFEELMNEENEREKRVEGVNSVEQEVDKIRKDEVRKALKRMKSGKAVGPDDIPVEVWKCLGEAAVEFLTSLFNRVLESERMPEEWRRSVLVPIFKNKGDVQSCSNYRGIKLMSHTMKLWERVVEARLRKVVEICEQQYGFMPRKSTTDAIFALRILMEKYRDGQRELHCVFVDLEKAYDRVPREELWYCMRKSGVAEKYVRVVQDMYERSRTVVRCAVGQTEEFKVEVGLHQGSALSPFLFAIVMDQLQKIGIVMAGPRQVILSGPSGAGKSTLLEMLLKEFPDVFSYIISYTTREPRPWEENGKDYHYVSREEMQAGITKGDFIESAEYSGNMYGTRPVHGSNTIIKLADDTTAIAFISDNDESEYREEVKNLAAWCADNNLLLNTINTKELIVNLRKKSDKGILGEALCQTAGQ
;
A
#
# COMPACT_ATOMS: atom_id res chain seq x y z
N MET A 1 -2.10 40.15 6.33
CA MET A 1 -1.82 39.64 4.98
C MET A 1 -0.32 39.72 4.78
N ALA A 2 0.38 38.60 4.67
CA ALA A 2 1.83 38.60 4.46
C ALA A 2 2.14 37.86 3.15
N GLY A 3 1.84 38.51 2.04
CA GLY A 3 2.41 38.14 0.74
C GLY A 3 3.87 38.60 0.63
N PRO A 4 4.57 38.24 -0.46
CA PRO A 4 5.95 38.67 -0.70
C PRO A 4 6.10 40.20 -0.63
N ARG A 5 7.26 40.68 -0.15
CA ARG A 5 7.57 42.11 -0.02
C ARG A 5 7.51 42.78 -1.41
N PRO A 6 6.67 43.82 -1.63
CA PRO A 6 6.56 44.47 -2.94
C PRO A 6 7.84 45.22 -3.35
N VAL A 7 7.96 45.55 -4.63
CA VAL A 7 9.07 46.32 -5.21
C VAL A 7 8.50 47.56 -5.89
N VAL A 8 9.04 48.73 -5.54
CA VAL A 8 8.75 50.00 -6.21
C VAL A 8 9.90 50.33 -7.16
N LEU A 9 9.58 50.48 -8.45
CA LEU A 9 10.48 51.03 -9.44
C LEU A 9 10.06 52.47 -9.77
N SER A 10 10.98 53.41 -9.66
CA SER A 10 10.75 54.83 -9.94
C SER A 10 11.86 55.40 -10.82
N GLY A 11 11.56 56.45 -11.57
CA GLY A 11 12.53 57.19 -12.38
C GLY A 11 11.89 57.81 -13.61
N PRO A 12 12.61 58.65 -14.36
CA PRO A 12 11.97 59.45 -15.38
C PRO A 12 11.49 58.61 -16.56
N SER A 13 10.47 59.12 -17.26
CA SER A 13 10.00 58.52 -18.51
C SER A 13 11.15 58.51 -19.52
N GLY A 14 11.52 57.34 -20.05
CA GLY A 14 12.68 57.19 -20.93
C GLY A 14 13.93 56.61 -20.25
N ALA A 15 13.92 56.42 -18.93
CA ALA A 15 15.03 55.80 -18.19
C ALA A 15 15.23 54.30 -18.48
N GLY A 16 14.25 53.62 -19.10
CA GLY A 16 14.34 52.20 -19.48
C GLY A 16 13.67 51.21 -18.52
N LYS A 17 12.83 51.69 -17.60
CA LYS A 17 12.08 50.88 -16.61
C LYS A 17 11.33 49.70 -17.22
N SER A 18 10.47 49.96 -18.21
CA SER A 18 9.65 48.93 -18.86
C SER A 18 10.49 47.88 -19.58
N THR A 19 11.66 48.24 -20.12
CA THR A 19 12.57 47.29 -20.78
C THR A 19 13.20 46.34 -19.77
N LEU A 20 13.71 46.88 -18.66
CA LEU A 20 14.29 46.07 -17.57
C LEU A 20 13.23 45.16 -16.92
N LEU A 21 12.00 45.63 -16.79
CA LEU A 21 10.88 44.83 -16.31
C LEU A 21 10.52 43.67 -17.23
N LYS A 22 10.46 43.91 -18.56
CA LYS A 22 10.23 42.83 -19.54
C LYS A 22 11.31 41.76 -19.48
N MET A 23 12.57 42.15 -19.30
CA MET A 23 13.67 41.20 -19.11
C MET A 23 13.50 40.39 -17.83
N LEU A 24 13.14 41.04 -16.72
CA LEU A 24 12.92 40.40 -15.42
C LEU A 24 11.79 39.37 -15.46
N ILE A 25 10.64 39.76 -16.02
CA ILE A 25 9.46 38.87 -16.11
C ILE A 25 9.76 37.67 -17.02
N LYS A 26 10.46 37.89 -18.14
CA LYS A 26 10.85 36.81 -19.06
C LYS A 26 11.81 35.80 -18.42
N GLU A 27 12.74 36.25 -17.59
CA GLU A 27 13.68 35.35 -16.92
C GLU A 27 13.05 34.63 -15.72
N PHE A 28 12.12 35.27 -15.02
CA PHE A 28 11.48 34.78 -13.80
C PHE A 28 9.96 34.64 -13.94
N GLU A 29 9.53 33.85 -14.93
CA GLU A 29 8.10 33.56 -15.14
C GLU A 29 7.49 32.93 -13.89
N GLY A 30 6.35 33.47 -13.43
CA GLY A 30 5.64 32.99 -12.24
C GLY A 30 6.17 33.45 -10.88
N VAL A 31 7.13 34.40 -10.84
CA VAL A 31 7.67 34.96 -9.59
C VAL A 31 7.16 36.39 -9.33
N PHE A 32 7.03 37.20 -10.38
CA PHE A 32 6.64 38.61 -10.29
C PHE A 32 5.25 38.83 -10.87
N GLY A 33 4.49 39.75 -10.28
CA GLY A 33 3.21 40.22 -10.81
C GLY A 33 3.15 41.74 -10.84
N PHE A 34 2.54 42.30 -11.88
CA PHE A 34 2.44 43.75 -12.06
C PHE A 34 1.13 44.27 -11.46
N SER A 35 1.20 45.34 -10.67
CA SER A 35 0.01 46.07 -10.26
C SER A 35 -0.38 47.04 -11.36
N VAL A 36 -1.46 46.75 -12.09
CA VAL A 36 -2.00 47.65 -13.12
C VAL A 36 -2.62 48.88 -12.44
N SER A 37 -2.02 50.05 -12.61
CA SER A 37 -2.49 51.31 -12.03
C SER A 37 -3.69 51.87 -12.79
N HIS A 38 -4.44 52.80 -12.17
CA HIS A 38 -5.57 53.50 -12.79
C HIS A 38 -5.12 54.86 -13.35
N THR A 39 -5.75 55.33 -14.42
CA THR A 39 -5.52 56.68 -14.96
C THR A 39 -6.78 57.27 -15.60
N THR A 40 -6.90 58.60 -15.56
CA THR A 40 -7.94 59.37 -16.27
C THR A 40 -7.54 59.77 -17.69
N ARG A 41 -6.32 59.43 -18.11
CA ARG A 41 -5.83 59.71 -19.47
C ARG A 41 -6.51 58.78 -20.47
N ARG A 42 -6.70 59.22 -21.72
CA ARG A 42 -7.11 58.31 -22.81
C ARG A 42 -5.97 57.35 -23.22
N PRO A 43 -6.26 56.09 -23.58
CA PRO A 43 -5.25 55.13 -24.05
C PRO A 43 -4.53 55.62 -25.33
N ARG A 44 -3.22 55.34 -25.45
CA ARG A 44 -2.43 55.58 -26.68
C ARG A 44 -2.63 54.43 -27.68
N PRO A 45 -2.28 54.63 -28.96
CA PRO A 45 -2.24 53.54 -29.93
C PRO A 45 -1.36 52.38 -29.42
N GLY A 46 -1.97 51.21 -29.24
CA GLY A 46 -1.30 49.99 -28.74
C GLY A 46 -1.39 49.73 -27.23
N GLU A 47 -2.01 50.62 -26.44
CA GLU A 47 -2.28 50.38 -25.02
C GLU A 47 -3.67 49.74 -24.83
N GLU A 48 -3.77 48.73 -23.96
CA GLU A 48 -5.00 47.99 -23.66
C GLU A 48 -5.49 48.24 -22.22
N ASN A 49 -6.80 48.42 -22.06
CA ASN A 49 -7.43 48.60 -20.74
C ASN A 49 -7.30 47.32 -19.89
N GLY A 50 -6.84 47.46 -18.65
CA GLY A 50 -6.62 46.34 -17.72
C GLY A 50 -5.32 45.58 -17.94
N LYS A 51 -4.50 45.96 -18.94
CA LYS A 51 -3.12 45.47 -19.12
C LYS A 51 -2.10 46.56 -18.82
N ASP A 52 -2.23 47.72 -19.47
CA ASP A 52 -1.30 48.83 -19.30
C ASP A 52 -1.74 49.75 -18.15
N TYR A 53 -3.02 50.16 -18.18
CA TYR A 53 -3.69 50.89 -17.11
C TYR A 53 -5.17 50.52 -17.05
N HIS A 54 -5.81 50.76 -15.92
CA HIS A 54 -7.26 50.87 -15.84
C HIS A 54 -7.67 52.31 -16.20
N TYR A 55 -8.25 52.49 -17.38
CA TYR A 55 -8.71 53.79 -17.88
C TYR A 55 -10.09 54.10 -17.32
N VAL A 56 -10.18 55.06 -16.41
CA VAL A 56 -11.40 55.43 -15.67
C VAL A 56 -11.73 56.91 -15.86
N SER A 57 -12.98 57.30 -15.60
CA SER A 57 -13.36 58.72 -15.60
C SER A 57 -12.74 59.49 -14.43
N ARG A 58 -12.66 60.82 -14.53
CA ARG A 58 -12.11 61.66 -13.46
C ARG A 58 -12.98 61.60 -12.21
N GLU A 59 -14.29 61.52 -12.40
CA GLU A 59 -15.29 61.41 -11.33
C GLU A 59 -15.14 60.10 -10.54
N GLU A 60 -15.01 58.97 -11.24
CA GLU A 60 -14.79 57.65 -10.62
C GLU A 60 -13.47 57.61 -9.85
N MET A 61 -12.41 58.16 -10.43
CA MET A 61 -11.10 58.20 -9.78
C MET A 61 -11.13 59.06 -8.51
N GLN A 62 -11.77 60.23 -8.57
CA GLN A 62 -11.90 61.13 -7.43
C GLN A 62 -12.73 60.50 -6.29
N ALA A 63 -13.83 59.81 -6.63
CA ALA A 63 -14.64 59.10 -5.64
C ALA A 63 -13.87 58.00 -4.91
N GLY A 64 -13.08 57.21 -5.64
CA GLY A 64 -12.23 56.16 -5.04
C GLY A 64 -11.09 56.73 -4.19
N ILE A 65 -10.51 57.87 -4.57
CA ILE A 65 -9.51 58.59 -3.77
C ILE A 65 -10.13 59.04 -2.43
N THR A 66 -11.31 59.68 -2.47
CA THR A 66 -12.02 60.13 -1.25
C THR A 66 -12.40 58.97 -0.33
N LYS A 67 -12.75 57.82 -0.89
CA LYS A 67 -13.07 56.59 -0.15
C LYS A 67 -11.83 55.89 0.44
N GLY A 68 -10.62 56.27 0.03
CA GLY A 68 -9.37 55.68 0.49
C GLY A 68 -9.05 54.33 -0.17
N ASP A 69 -9.59 54.07 -1.36
CA ASP A 69 -9.37 52.82 -2.11
C ASP A 69 -7.98 52.78 -2.80
N PHE A 70 -7.30 53.93 -2.88
CA PHE A 70 -5.96 54.08 -3.48
C PHE A 70 -4.84 54.11 -2.42
N ILE A 71 -3.70 53.50 -2.74
CA ILE A 71 -2.46 53.55 -1.93
C ILE A 71 -1.72 54.86 -2.19
N GLU A 72 -1.68 55.27 -3.46
CA GLU A 72 -1.15 56.54 -3.91
C GLU A 72 -2.01 57.08 -5.05
N SER A 73 -1.99 58.40 -5.18
CA SER A 73 -2.55 59.09 -6.33
C SER A 73 -1.76 60.37 -6.60
N ALA A 74 -1.51 60.68 -7.87
CA ALA A 74 -0.83 61.90 -8.31
C ALA A 74 -1.51 62.48 -9.57
N GLU A 75 -1.45 63.81 -9.72
CA GLU A 75 -1.88 64.49 -10.95
C GLU A 75 -0.66 64.85 -11.79
N PHE A 76 -0.64 64.39 -13.04
CA PHE A 76 0.43 64.68 -13.98
C PHE A 76 -0.14 65.13 -15.33
N SER A 77 0.26 66.32 -15.78
CA SER A 77 -0.20 66.93 -17.04
C SER A 77 -1.73 66.95 -17.17
N GLY A 78 -2.45 67.24 -16.09
CA GLY A 78 -3.91 67.33 -16.04
C GLY A 78 -4.67 66.00 -15.95
N ASN A 79 -3.97 64.87 -15.83
CA ASN A 79 -4.57 63.54 -15.65
C ASN A 79 -4.21 62.97 -14.27
N LEU A 80 -5.15 62.27 -13.64
CA LEU A 80 -4.91 61.55 -12.39
C LEU A 80 -4.34 60.15 -12.70
N TYR A 81 -3.44 59.72 -11.83
CA TYR A 81 -2.84 58.38 -11.79
C TYR A 81 -2.91 57.87 -10.36
N GLY A 82 -3.04 56.55 -10.18
CA GLY A 82 -3.09 55.99 -8.84
C GLY A 82 -3.17 54.47 -8.81
N THR A 83 -2.58 53.89 -7.78
CA THR A 83 -2.51 52.44 -7.57
C THR A 83 -3.51 52.01 -6.50
N SER A 84 -4.48 51.15 -6.85
CA SER A 84 -5.51 50.72 -5.90
C SER A 84 -4.99 49.66 -4.92
N LYS A 85 -5.52 49.66 -3.69
CA LYS A 85 -5.21 48.63 -2.69
C LYS A 85 -5.58 47.23 -3.18
N ALA A 86 -6.70 47.12 -3.89
CA ALA A 86 -7.18 45.88 -4.47
C ALA A 86 -6.21 45.29 -5.50
N ALA A 87 -5.59 46.12 -6.35
CA ALA A 87 -4.63 45.66 -7.36
C ALA A 87 -3.39 45.00 -6.71
N VAL A 88 -2.86 45.61 -5.66
CA VAL A 88 -1.73 45.06 -4.91
C VAL A 88 -2.11 43.78 -4.18
N GLN A 89 -3.29 43.75 -3.56
CA GLN A 89 -3.81 42.56 -2.87
C GLN A 89 -4.05 41.38 -3.81
N ALA A 90 -4.53 41.64 -5.03
CA ALA A 90 -4.76 40.60 -6.04
C ALA A 90 -3.45 39.90 -6.44
N VAL A 91 -2.36 40.66 -6.62
CA VAL A 91 -1.04 40.09 -6.92
C VAL A 91 -0.48 39.33 -5.72
N GLN A 92 -0.64 39.87 -4.52
CA GLN A 92 -0.20 39.19 -3.29
C GLN A 92 -0.97 37.89 -3.01
N ALA A 93 -2.26 37.83 -3.35
CA ALA A 93 -3.08 36.62 -3.21
C ALA A 93 -2.61 35.47 -4.12
N GLN A 94 -1.95 35.80 -5.24
CA GLN A 94 -1.31 34.84 -6.13
C GLN A 94 0.10 34.43 -5.66
N ASN A 95 0.54 34.91 -4.50
CA ASN A 95 1.86 34.68 -3.91
C ASN A 95 3.03 35.16 -4.81
N LEU A 96 2.77 36.17 -5.64
CA LEU A 96 3.76 36.82 -6.51
C LEU A 96 4.37 38.06 -5.84
N ILE A 97 5.60 38.41 -6.20
CA ILE A 97 6.22 39.69 -5.82
C ILE A 97 5.56 40.81 -6.63
N CYS A 98 4.83 41.69 -5.95
CA CYS A 98 4.14 42.80 -6.58
C CYS A 98 5.14 43.89 -7.00
N ILE A 99 5.15 44.22 -8.29
CA ILE A 99 5.92 45.31 -8.89
C ILE A 99 5.02 46.53 -9.06
N LEU A 100 5.52 47.68 -8.61
CA LEU A 100 4.87 48.98 -8.63
C LEU A 100 5.72 49.96 -9.46
N ASP A 101 5.23 50.40 -10.62
CA ASP A 101 5.86 51.44 -11.45
C ASP A 101 5.28 52.81 -11.07
N ILE A 102 6.00 53.58 -10.27
CA ILE A 102 5.47 54.76 -9.56
C ILE A 102 6.46 55.91 -9.65
N ASP A 103 5.96 57.14 -9.69
CA ASP A 103 6.77 58.37 -9.73
C ASP A 103 7.28 58.82 -8.34
N MET A 104 7.99 59.95 -8.31
CA MET A 104 8.48 60.54 -7.05
C MET A 104 7.36 60.78 -6.02
N GLN A 105 6.21 61.30 -6.45
CA GLN A 105 5.14 61.68 -5.53
C GLN A 105 4.50 60.43 -4.91
N GLY A 106 4.33 59.38 -5.71
CA GLY A 106 3.88 58.09 -5.22
C GLY A 106 4.90 57.41 -4.31
N VAL A 107 6.22 57.54 -4.55
CA VAL A 107 7.26 57.08 -3.60
C VAL A 107 7.10 57.77 -2.23
N LYS A 108 6.92 59.10 -2.22
CA LYS A 108 6.69 59.87 -0.98
C LYS A 108 5.40 59.44 -0.27
N SER A 109 4.36 59.12 -1.03
CA SER A 109 3.07 58.65 -0.49
C SER A 109 3.16 57.25 0.10
N ILE A 110 3.78 56.29 -0.60
CA ILE A 110 3.90 54.90 -0.14
C ILE A 110 4.77 54.80 1.11
N LYS A 111 5.78 55.66 1.26
CA LYS A 111 6.59 55.72 2.49
C LYS A 111 5.81 56.09 3.75
N LYS A 112 4.66 56.74 3.62
CA LYS A 112 3.75 57.03 4.73
C LYS A 112 2.86 55.83 5.09
N THR A 113 2.94 54.74 4.33
CA THR A 113 2.15 53.51 4.51
C THR A 113 2.98 52.37 5.08
N ASN A 114 2.31 51.33 5.57
CA ASN A 114 2.94 50.11 6.09
C ASN A 114 3.30 49.08 5.01
N LEU A 115 3.31 49.46 3.73
CA LEU A 115 3.54 48.53 2.61
C LEU A 115 4.98 47.99 2.58
N ASN A 116 5.93 48.75 3.15
CA ASN A 116 7.35 48.39 3.27
C ASN A 116 7.97 47.74 2.00
N PRO A 117 7.89 48.36 0.81
CA PRO A 117 8.48 47.80 -0.39
C PRO A 117 10.01 47.97 -0.43
N ILE A 118 10.66 47.37 -1.44
CA ILE A 118 12.04 47.71 -1.84
C ILE A 118 11.96 48.85 -2.86
N TYR A 119 12.61 49.98 -2.61
CA TYR A 119 12.60 51.16 -3.46
C TYR A 119 13.82 51.19 -4.37
N ILE A 120 13.62 51.08 -5.69
CA ILE A 120 14.70 51.10 -6.68
C ILE A 120 14.46 52.26 -7.66
N SER A 121 15.45 53.14 -7.80
CA SER A 121 15.42 54.22 -8.79
C SER A 121 16.20 53.82 -10.05
N ILE A 122 15.63 54.02 -11.23
CA ILE A 122 16.28 53.78 -12.52
C ILE A 122 16.46 55.14 -13.21
N GLN A 123 17.71 55.54 -13.43
CA GLN A 123 18.08 56.84 -13.95
C GLN A 123 18.79 56.74 -15.31
N PRO A 124 18.58 57.69 -16.23
CA PRO A 124 19.38 57.81 -17.43
C PRO A 124 20.81 58.28 -17.06
N PRO A 125 21.81 58.03 -17.93
CA PRO A 125 23.19 58.49 -17.69
C PRO A 125 23.34 60.01 -17.76
N SER A 126 22.51 60.69 -18.56
CA SER A 126 22.45 62.14 -18.63
C SER A 126 21.10 62.62 -19.19
N MET A 127 20.82 63.92 -19.00
CA MET A 127 19.63 64.57 -19.57
C MET A 127 19.62 64.54 -21.10
N ASP A 128 20.78 64.73 -21.74
CA ASP A 128 20.89 64.67 -23.21
C ASP A 128 20.50 63.30 -23.77
N VAL A 129 20.90 62.22 -23.06
CA VAL A 129 20.53 60.85 -23.44
C VAL A 129 19.05 60.62 -23.22
N LEU A 130 18.46 61.18 -22.16
CA LEU A 130 17.03 61.11 -21.90
C LEU A 130 16.22 61.82 -22.99
N GLU A 131 16.61 63.04 -23.37
CA GLU A 131 15.96 63.82 -24.43
C GLU A 131 16.02 63.08 -25.78
N LYS A 132 17.19 62.55 -26.16
CA LYS A 132 17.33 61.72 -27.36
C LYS A 132 16.39 60.52 -27.35
N ARG A 133 16.29 59.82 -26.22
CA ARG A 133 15.37 58.66 -26.04
C ARG A 133 13.90 59.05 -26.14
N LEU A 134 13.51 60.22 -25.64
CA LEU A 134 12.14 60.71 -25.70
C LEU A 134 11.77 61.18 -27.11
N ARG A 135 12.63 61.96 -27.79
CA ARG A 135 12.42 62.39 -29.18
C ARG A 135 12.31 61.22 -30.15
N ALA A 136 13.13 60.17 -29.95
CA ALA A 136 13.11 58.97 -30.80
C ALA A 136 11.76 58.22 -30.80
N ARG A 137 10.91 58.39 -29.77
CA ARG A 137 9.62 57.73 -29.65
C ARG A 137 8.51 58.35 -30.53
N LYS A 138 8.70 59.58 -31.03
CA LYS A 138 7.75 60.32 -31.90
C LYS A 138 6.30 60.42 -31.37
N THR A 139 6.09 60.24 -30.07
CA THR A 139 4.76 60.18 -29.46
C THR A 139 4.31 61.51 -28.84
N GLU A 140 5.13 62.54 -28.89
CA GLU A 140 5.01 63.75 -28.06
C GLU A 140 5.20 65.02 -28.90
N ASN A 141 4.50 66.10 -28.55
CA ASN A 141 4.75 67.44 -29.11
C ASN A 141 5.83 68.18 -28.30
N GLU A 142 6.42 69.22 -28.87
CA GLU A 142 7.56 69.93 -28.26
C GLU A 142 7.23 70.51 -26.87
N GLU A 143 6.01 71.00 -26.67
CA GLU A 143 5.57 71.56 -25.39
C GLU A 143 5.47 70.49 -24.28
N SER A 144 4.93 69.30 -24.59
CA SER A 144 4.86 68.18 -23.64
C SER A 144 6.22 67.56 -23.35
N LEU A 145 7.14 67.57 -24.33
CA LEU A 145 8.51 67.12 -24.17
C LEU A 145 9.26 67.99 -23.16
N GLN A 146 9.17 69.32 -23.28
CA GLN A 146 9.81 70.26 -22.35
C GLN A 146 9.28 70.08 -20.92
N LYS A 147 7.97 69.93 -20.75
CA LYS A 147 7.35 69.63 -19.43
C LYS A 147 7.91 68.34 -18.81
N ARG A 148 8.20 67.31 -19.60
CA ARG A 148 8.78 66.06 -19.10
C ARG A 148 10.27 66.15 -18.78
N LEU A 149 11.03 66.92 -19.54
CA LEU A 149 12.45 67.14 -19.24
C LEU A 149 12.60 67.91 -17.91
N LEU A 150 11.75 68.91 -17.67
CA LEU A 150 11.69 69.59 -16.38
C LEU A 150 11.31 68.65 -15.22
N ALA A 151 10.30 67.80 -15.41
CA ALA A 151 9.93 66.80 -14.40
C ALA A 151 11.07 65.78 -14.14
N ALA A 152 11.77 65.36 -15.19
CA ALA A 152 12.88 64.43 -15.08
C ALA A 152 14.08 65.00 -14.31
N LEU A 153 14.37 66.30 -14.46
CA LEU A 153 15.38 66.99 -13.66
C LEU A 153 15.06 66.90 -12.16
N VAL A 154 13.81 67.19 -11.80
CA VAL A 154 13.35 67.13 -10.40
C VAL A 154 13.44 65.69 -9.88
N GLU A 155 13.05 64.69 -10.67
CA GLU A 155 13.20 63.26 -10.31
C GLU A 155 14.65 62.80 -10.13
N MET A 156 15.56 63.27 -10.99
CA MET A 156 16.98 62.96 -10.88
C MET A 156 17.58 63.53 -9.60
N GLU A 157 17.25 64.77 -9.23
CA GLU A 157 17.70 65.37 -7.97
C GLU A 157 17.12 64.66 -6.74
N PHE A 158 15.82 64.33 -6.76
CA PHE A 158 15.19 63.57 -5.67
C PHE A 158 15.82 62.19 -5.46
N SER A 159 16.29 61.54 -6.53
CA SER A 159 16.97 60.24 -6.42
C SER A 159 18.34 60.31 -5.72
N LYS A 160 18.96 61.50 -5.68
CA LYS A 160 20.23 61.74 -4.98
C LYS A 160 20.04 62.01 -3.49
N GLU A 161 18.83 62.34 -3.04
CA GLU A 161 18.53 62.53 -1.62
C GLU A 161 18.73 61.22 -0.84
N THR A 162 19.44 61.30 0.28
CA THR A 162 19.74 60.14 1.11
C THR A 162 18.47 59.56 1.74
N GLY A 163 18.37 58.23 1.73
CA GLY A 163 17.23 57.51 2.30
C GLY A 163 15.97 57.50 1.44
N GLN A 164 16.00 58.06 0.21
CA GLN A 164 14.84 58.01 -0.70
C GLN A 164 14.65 56.66 -1.39
N PHE A 165 15.75 56.07 -1.87
CA PHE A 165 15.75 54.78 -2.54
C PHE A 165 16.73 53.82 -1.86
N ASP A 166 16.42 52.53 -1.84
CA ASP A 166 17.33 51.48 -1.36
C ASP A 166 18.48 51.28 -2.36
N VAL A 167 18.19 51.41 -3.66
CA VAL A 167 19.18 51.28 -4.75
C VAL A 167 18.89 52.30 -5.86
N VAL A 168 19.93 52.96 -6.36
CA VAL A 168 19.87 53.81 -7.56
C VAL A 168 20.69 53.17 -8.68
N ILE A 169 20.07 52.91 -9.82
CA ILE A 169 20.66 52.23 -10.98
C ILE A 169 20.72 53.22 -12.14
N ILE A 170 21.93 53.51 -12.62
CA ILE A 170 22.15 54.28 -13.84
C ILE A 170 22.07 53.31 -15.03
N ASN A 171 21.21 53.61 -16.01
CA ASN A 171 20.97 52.79 -17.20
C ASN A 171 21.71 53.35 -18.42
N ASP A 172 23.03 53.23 -18.37
CA ASP A 172 23.98 53.46 -19.46
C ASP A 172 24.08 52.24 -20.39
N ASN A 173 24.23 51.04 -19.80
CA ASN A 173 24.25 49.74 -20.46
C ASN A 173 23.12 48.86 -19.92
N LEU A 174 22.28 48.35 -20.82
CA LEU A 174 21.07 47.61 -20.46
C LEU A 174 21.37 46.32 -19.67
N ASP A 175 22.37 45.54 -20.07
CA ASP A 175 22.73 44.28 -19.43
C ASP A 175 23.33 44.49 -18.04
N GLU A 176 24.12 45.55 -17.87
CA GLU A 176 24.68 45.93 -16.57
C GLU A 176 23.62 46.47 -15.62
N ALA A 177 22.73 47.34 -16.10
CA ALA A 177 21.60 47.84 -15.33
C ALA A 177 20.69 46.68 -14.88
N TYR A 178 20.45 45.70 -15.76
CA TYR A 178 19.69 44.51 -15.43
C TYR A 178 20.38 43.62 -14.38
N ARG A 179 21.70 43.43 -14.48
CA ARG A 179 22.48 42.70 -13.46
C ARG A 179 22.41 43.36 -12.09
N LYS A 180 22.51 44.69 -12.04
CA LYS A 180 22.37 45.49 -10.81
C LYS A 180 20.96 45.37 -10.22
N LEU A 181 19.93 45.41 -11.07
CA LEU A 181 18.53 45.20 -10.67
C LEU A 181 18.32 43.81 -10.05
N LYS A 182 18.83 42.75 -10.70
CA LYS A 182 18.77 41.38 -10.19
C LYS A 182 19.50 41.23 -8.85
N ALA A 183 20.67 41.83 -8.70
CA ALA A 183 21.42 41.81 -7.44
C ALA A 183 20.66 42.50 -6.30
N ALA A 184 20.01 43.63 -6.58
CA ALA A 184 19.19 44.36 -5.62
C ALA A 184 17.99 43.54 -5.13
N LEU A 185 17.31 42.83 -6.04
CA LEU A 185 16.16 41.99 -5.72
C LEU A 185 16.53 40.69 -4.98
N LEU A 186 17.75 40.17 -5.21
CA LEU A 186 18.27 38.97 -4.55
C LEU A 186 18.87 39.23 -3.16
N GLN A 187 19.18 40.48 -2.82
CA GLN A 187 19.59 40.85 -1.47
C GLN A 187 18.34 40.92 -0.56
N SER A 188 18.03 39.80 0.10
CA SER A 188 16.91 39.68 1.04
C SER A 188 16.83 40.85 2.03
N GLY A 189 15.77 41.65 1.87
CA GLY A 189 15.35 42.79 2.68
C GLY A 189 15.74 42.77 4.16
N GLY A 190 16.95 43.25 4.47
CA GLY A 190 17.43 43.62 5.80
C GLY A 190 17.35 42.56 6.91
N ARG A 191 16.94 41.32 6.60
CA ARG A 191 16.78 40.23 7.55
C ARG A 191 17.69 39.08 7.17
N ARG A 192 18.61 38.77 8.07
CA ARG A 192 19.44 37.55 8.04
C ARG A 192 18.56 36.37 8.45
N THR A 193 17.74 35.83 7.56
CA THR A 193 17.09 34.54 7.80
C THR A 193 18.12 33.44 7.57
N GLN A 194 18.61 32.87 8.67
CA GLN A 194 19.47 31.69 8.68
C GLN A 194 18.56 30.45 8.76
N VAL A 195 18.54 29.65 7.69
CA VAL A 195 17.60 28.53 7.53
C VAL A 195 18.17 27.20 8.07
N ASP A 196 19.44 27.18 8.48
CA ASP A 196 20.15 25.96 8.85
C ASP A 196 20.25 25.80 10.39
N TYR A 197 19.54 24.80 10.94
CA TYR A 197 19.51 24.48 12.37
C TYR A 197 20.04 23.07 12.65
N ILE A 198 20.69 22.88 13.80
CA ILE A 198 21.02 21.56 14.34
C ILE A 198 20.11 21.32 15.55
N LEU A 199 19.13 20.42 15.38
CA LEU A 199 18.20 20.04 16.43
C LEU A 199 18.81 18.96 17.33
N CYS A 200 18.86 19.21 18.64
CA CYS A 200 19.25 18.22 19.62
C CYS A 200 18.17 18.04 20.70
N ARG A 201 18.11 16.87 21.31
CA ARG A 201 17.24 16.65 22.49
C ARG A 201 17.81 17.42 23.68
N ARG A 202 16.94 18.01 24.50
CA ARG A 202 17.31 18.82 25.67
C ARG A 202 18.29 18.12 26.62
N GLY A 203 18.21 16.79 26.74
CA GLY A 203 19.13 15.99 27.55
C GLY A 203 20.55 15.85 26.96
N ASN A 204 20.69 15.90 25.64
CA ASN A 204 21.95 15.78 24.91
C ASN A 204 22.64 17.13 24.68
N LEU A 205 22.04 18.23 25.12
CA LEU A 205 22.61 19.57 24.99
C LEU A 205 23.97 19.68 25.71
N LYS A 206 24.16 18.89 26.78
CA LYS A 206 25.41 18.76 27.53
C LYS A 206 26.55 18.09 26.74
N GLU A 207 26.22 17.38 25.65
CA GLU A 207 27.19 16.69 24.78
C GLU A 207 27.67 17.58 23.64
N ILE A 208 27.01 18.72 23.41
CA ILE A 208 27.42 19.71 22.42
C ILE A 208 28.47 20.62 23.05
N SER A 209 29.68 20.59 22.49
CA SER A 209 30.80 21.39 22.97
C SER A 209 30.92 22.74 22.27
N ASP A 210 30.57 22.81 20.99
CA ASP A 210 30.65 24.02 20.18
C ASP A 210 29.69 23.90 18.99
N CYS A 211 29.08 25.02 18.59
CA CYS A 211 28.28 25.11 17.37
C CYS A 211 28.56 26.46 16.73
N LYS A 212 29.20 26.44 15.55
CA LYS A 212 29.65 27.64 14.87
C LYS A 212 29.24 27.65 13.41
N VAL A 213 29.10 28.86 12.87
CA VAL A 213 28.86 29.08 11.45
C VAL A 213 30.17 29.47 10.81
N VAL A 214 30.60 28.73 9.80
CA VAL A 214 31.81 29.02 9.04
C VAL A 214 31.46 29.98 7.91
N VAL A 215 32.05 31.19 7.94
CA VAL A 215 31.66 32.31 7.07
C VAL A 215 32.43 32.32 5.73
N GLY A 216 33.23 31.29 5.42
CA GLY A 216 34.22 31.34 4.33
C GLY A 216 34.05 30.38 3.14
N GLU A 217 33.17 29.37 3.20
CA GLU A 217 33.01 28.38 2.12
C GLU A 217 31.61 28.45 1.50
N SER A 218 31.53 29.07 0.33
CA SER A 218 30.30 29.19 -0.46
C SER A 218 30.01 27.89 -1.22
N VAL A 219 29.56 26.85 -0.53
CA VAL A 219 29.05 25.63 -1.19
C VAL A 219 27.68 25.88 -1.84
N ALA A 220 26.90 26.83 -1.32
CA ALA A 220 25.71 27.38 -1.97
C ALA A 220 25.54 28.85 -1.59
N ARG A 221 25.21 29.73 -2.56
CA ARG A 221 25.16 31.20 -2.39
C ARG A 221 24.16 31.71 -1.33
N GLN A 222 23.30 30.85 -0.78
CA GLN A 222 22.28 31.17 0.24
C GLN A 222 22.46 30.43 1.58
N HIS A 223 23.36 29.44 1.68
CA HIS A 223 23.55 28.65 2.91
C HIS A 223 24.95 28.87 3.49
N ARG A 224 25.03 28.99 4.81
CA ARG A 224 26.32 29.09 5.52
C ARG A 224 26.56 27.76 6.24
N MET A 225 27.74 27.19 6.08
CA MET A 225 28.07 25.92 6.70
C MET A 225 27.98 26.02 8.24
N VAL A 226 27.11 25.22 8.84
CA VAL A 226 26.99 25.08 10.30
C VAL A 226 27.80 23.88 10.74
N VAL A 227 28.72 24.08 11.68
CA VAL A 227 29.61 23.04 12.23
C VAL A 227 29.31 22.88 13.71
N CYS A 228 28.83 21.70 14.10
CA CYS A 228 28.65 21.33 15.50
C CYS A 228 29.73 20.33 15.92
N ARG A 229 30.45 20.66 16.99
CA ARG A 229 31.37 19.75 17.67
C ARG A 229 30.63 19.13 18.86
N MET A 230 30.44 17.82 18.82
CA MET A 230 29.83 17.06 19.91
C MET A 230 30.78 15.99 20.45
N THR A 231 30.75 15.80 21.77
CA THR A 231 31.48 14.76 22.48
C THR A 231 30.49 13.69 22.93
N LEU A 232 30.40 12.61 22.16
CA LEU A 232 29.52 11.49 22.47
C LEU A 232 30.26 10.51 23.38
N MET A 233 29.73 10.26 24.58
CA MET A 233 30.16 9.11 25.36
C MET A 233 29.63 7.84 24.69
N VAL A 234 30.47 7.21 23.87
CA VAL A 234 30.17 5.88 23.31
C VAL A 234 30.34 4.86 24.43
N CYS A 235 29.31 4.71 25.27
CA CYS A 235 29.16 3.49 26.03
C CYS A 235 29.09 2.36 25.01
N LYS A 236 30.12 1.48 24.99
CA LYS A 236 30.03 0.24 24.24
C LYS A 236 28.85 -0.54 24.79
N LYS A 237 27.66 -0.39 24.20
CA LYS A 237 26.52 -1.26 24.48
C LYS A 237 27.08 -2.68 24.41
N LYS A 238 26.96 -3.46 25.51
CA LYS A 238 27.21 -4.90 25.45
C LYS A 238 26.33 -5.40 24.33
N ARG A 239 26.96 -5.82 23.23
CA ARG A 239 26.22 -6.29 22.05
C ARG A 239 25.36 -7.45 22.51
N SER A 240 24.06 -7.40 22.20
CA SER A 240 23.18 -8.53 22.48
C SER A 240 23.79 -9.78 21.83
N LYS A 241 23.90 -10.86 22.61
CA LYS A 241 24.37 -12.15 22.10
C LYS A 241 23.34 -12.63 21.09
N ILE A 242 23.62 -12.46 19.80
CA ILE A 242 22.79 -13.03 18.74
C ILE A 242 22.95 -14.55 18.80
N GLU A 243 21.84 -15.28 18.88
CA GLU A 243 21.83 -16.75 18.84
C GLU A 243 22.52 -17.25 17.57
N LYS A 244 23.49 -18.14 17.75
CA LYS A 244 24.19 -18.79 16.63
C LYS A 244 23.24 -19.82 16.03
N LYS A 245 23.08 -19.79 14.70
CA LYS A 245 22.21 -20.71 13.96
C LYS A 245 23.03 -21.70 13.17
N THR A 246 22.51 -22.91 12.98
CA THR A 246 23.16 -23.93 12.15
C THR A 246 23.13 -23.51 10.68
N LYS A 247 24.23 -23.74 9.93
CA LYS A 247 24.36 -23.31 8.52
C LYS A 247 23.69 -24.26 7.53
N TRP A 248 22.38 -24.47 7.67
CA TRP A 248 21.61 -25.45 6.90
C TRP A 248 21.64 -25.26 5.37
N TRP A 249 21.87 -24.04 4.88
CA TRP A 249 21.94 -23.76 3.43
C TRP A 249 23.10 -24.51 2.74
N LYS A 250 24.11 -24.96 3.49
CA LYS A 250 25.20 -25.77 2.95
C LYS A 250 24.75 -27.16 2.49
N LEU A 251 23.60 -27.66 2.96
CA LEU A 251 23.01 -28.93 2.49
C LEU A 251 22.59 -28.91 1.02
N LYS A 252 22.63 -27.75 0.35
CA LYS A 252 22.48 -27.66 -1.11
C LYS A 252 23.67 -28.25 -1.87
N LYS A 253 24.85 -28.35 -1.24
CA LYS A 253 26.02 -28.99 -1.83
C LYS A 253 25.92 -30.50 -1.57
N GLU A 254 26.04 -31.30 -2.63
CA GLU A 254 25.93 -32.76 -2.56
C GLU A 254 26.95 -33.33 -1.56
N GLU A 255 28.20 -32.88 -1.62
CA GLU A 255 29.29 -33.26 -0.70
C GLU A 255 28.93 -33.07 0.78
N CYS A 256 28.35 -31.91 1.13
CA CYS A 256 27.94 -31.63 2.50
C CYS A 256 26.73 -32.47 2.93
N CYS A 257 25.83 -32.82 2.00
CA CYS A 257 24.70 -33.70 2.29
C CYS A 257 25.18 -35.15 2.52
N GLU A 258 26.13 -35.64 1.73
CA GLU A 258 26.74 -36.97 1.93
C GLU A 258 27.53 -37.05 3.24
N GLU A 259 28.36 -36.06 3.54
CA GLU A 259 29.08 -35.99 4.82
C GLU A 259 28.11 -35.95 6.00
N PHE A 260 27.02 -35.18 5.88
CA PHE A 260 25.97 -35.13 6.90
C PHE A 260 25.29 -36.49 7.09
N ARG A 261 24.92 -37.18 6.01
CA ARG A 261 24.34 -38.55 6.06
C ARG A 261 25.29 -39.52 6.75
N GLN A 262 26.58 -39.47 6.40
CA GLN A 262 27.59 -40.39 6.95
C GLN A 262 27.80 -40.16 8.45
N LYS A 263 27.99 -38.90 8.87
CA LYS A 263 28.17 -38.59 10.30
C LYS A 263 26.91 -38.83 11.11
N LEU A 264 25.72 -38.66 10.53
CA LEU A 264 24.48 -39.01 11.20
C LEU A 264 24.38 -40.53 11.43
N ARG A 265 24.74 -41.35 10.44
CA ARG A 265 24.81 -42.82 10.61
C ARG A 265 25.84 -43.23 11.67
N GLN A 266 27.00 -42.56 11.71
CA GLN A 266 28.00 -42.81 12.75
C GLN A 266 27.49 -42.43 14.14
N ALA A 267 26.80 -41.29 14.28
CA ALA A 267 26.21 -40.86 15.54
C ALA A 267 25.11 -41.82 16.05
N LEU A 268 24.51 -42.59 15.15
CA LEU A 268 23.51 -43.62 15.45
C LEU A 268 24.12 -45.03 15.59
N GLY A 269 25.44 -45.14 15.79
CA GLY A 269 26.11 -46.43 16.01
C GLY A 269 26.12 -47.34 14.78
N GLY A 270 26.04 -46.80 13.57
CA GLY A 270 26.02 -47.56 12.32
C GLY A 270 24.64 -48.08 11.91
N GLN A 271 23.59 -47.81 12.69
CA GLN A 271 22.22 -48.10 12.29
C GLN A 271 21.76 -47.15 11.17
N VAL A 272 21.06 -47.72 10.19
CA VAL A 272 20.46 -46.95 9.07
C VAL A 272 19.16 -46.27 9.50
N VAL A 273 18.55 -46.76 10.58
CA VAL A 273 17.23 -46.34 11.08
C VAL A 273 17.41 -45.24 12.13
N LEU A 274 16.62 -44.16 12.01
CA LEU A 274 16.59 -43.11 13.01
C LEU A 274 15.92 -43.62 14.29
N PRO A 275 16.30 -43.13 15.48
CA PRO A 275 15.65 -43.49 16.74
C PRO A 275 14.15 -43.27 16.63
N ASP A 276 13.36 -44.13 17.25
CA ASP A 276 11.91 -44.04 17.13
C ASP A 276 11.33 -42.79 17.84
N ASP A 277 12.07 -42.17 18.76
CA ASP A 277 11.68 -41.00 19.52
C ASP A 277 12.04 -39.65 18.84
N TRP A 278 11.14 -38.66 18.96
CA TRP A 278 11.33 -37.34 18.35
C TRP A 278 12.45 -36.55 19.01
N GLU A 279 12.49 -36.50 20.34
CA GLU A 279 13.45 -35.64 21.07
C GLU A 279 14.88 -36.08 20.80
N THR A 280 15.11 -37.39 20.90
CA THR A 280 16.40 -38.02 20.61
C THR A 280 16.82 -37.77 19.17
N THR A 281 15.93 -37.99 18.21
CA THR A 281 16.23 -37.78 16.78
C THR A 281 16.51 -36.32 16.45
N ALA A 282 15.70 -35.39 16.99
CA ALA A 282 15.87 -33.95 16.79
C ALA A 282 17.20 -33.46 17.38
N GLU A 283 17.58 -33.95 18.56
CA GLU A 283 18.86 -33.62 19.19
C GLU A 283 20.05 -34.11 18.36
N VAL A 284 20.04 -35.38 17.95
CA VAL A 284 21.12 -35.97 17.11
C VAL A 284 21.27 -35.24 15.78
N ILE A 285 20.15 -34.86 15.14
CA ILE A 285 20.15 -34.07 13.89
C ILE A 285 20.77 -32.69 14.13
N ARG A 286 20.37 -31.98 15.20
CA ARG A 286 20.89 -30.65 15.52
C ARG A 286 22.39 -30.70 15.84
N GLU A 287 22.83 -31.66 16.64
CA GLU A 287 24.24 -31.84 16.96
C GLU A 287 25.08 -32.15 15.73
N THR A 288 24.65 -33.10 14.92
CA THR A 288 25.32 -33.47 13.68
C THR A 288 25.39 -32.28 12.72
N GLY A 289 24.29 -31.52 12.61
CA GLY A 289 24.23 -30.31 11.80
C GLY A 289 25.23 -29.24 12.27
N ARG A 290 25.32 -29.00 13.59
CA ARG A 290 26.30 -28.07 14.18
C ARG A 290 27.73 -28.52 13.95
N LYS A 291 28.02 -29.82 14.05
CA LYS A 291 29.36 -30.42 13.85
C LYS A 291 29.80 -30.38 12.38
N VAL A 292 28.93 -30.73 11.43
CA VAL A 292 29.24 -30.82 9.99
C VAL A 292 29.18 -29.44 9.31
N LEU A 293 28.06 -28.73 9.46
CA LEU A 293 27.81 -27.51 8.69
C LEU A 293 28.42 -26.28 9.38
N GLY A 294 28.68 -26.39 10.68
CA GLY A 294 29.11 -25.31 11.55
C GLY A 294 27.95 -24.38 11.92
N VAL A 295 28.23 -23.50 12.88
CA VAL A 295 27.29 -22.46 13.31
C VAL A 295 27.62 -21.10 12.70
N SER A 296 26.62 -20.27 12.49
CA SER A 296 26.81 -18.89 12.07
C SER A 296 27.63 -18.14 13.11
N SER A 297 28.60 -17.34 12.66
CA SER A 297 29.22 -16.36 13.54
C SER A 297 28.13 -15.34 13.85
N GLY A 298 27.69 -15.21 15.09
CA GLY A 298 26.63 -14.27 15.54
C GLY A 298 26.89 -12.78 15.25
N ARG A 299 27.80 -12.44 14.34
CA ARG A 299 27.76 -11.20 13.59
C ARG A 299 26.68 -11.37 12.53
N ARG A 300 25.64 -10.52 12.56
CA ARG A 300 25.30 -9.85 11.30
C ARG A 300 26.58 -9.12 10.91
N LYS A 301 27.46 -9.77 10.15
CA LYS A 301 27.96 -9.00 9.04
C LYS A 301 26.69 -8.61 8.29
N GLU A 302 26.62 -7.40 7.81
CA GLU A 302 26.06 -7.26 6.48
C GLU A 302 26.90 -8.19 5.59
N ASP A 303 26.63 -9.50 5.68
CA ASP A 303 26.99 -10.45 4.66
C ASP A 303 25.99 -10.08 3.57
N LYS A 304 26.32 -8.98 2.89
CA LYS A 304 26.73 -9.07 1.51
C LYS A 304 27.63 -10.32 1.39
N GLU A 305 27.06 -11.52 1.51
CA GLU A 305 27.37 -12.62 0.60
C GLU A 305 26.95 -12.06 -0.75
N THR A 306 27.80 -11.18 -1.22
CA THR A 306 27.61 -10.52 -2.48
C THR A 306 27.65 -11.66 -3.46
N TRP A 307 26.56 -11.80 -4.19
CA TRP A 307 26.34 -12.75 -5.28
C TRP A 307 27.50 -12.85 -6.31
N TRP A 308 28.51 -11.98 -6.21
CA TRP A 308 29.78 -11.98 -6.93
C TRP A 308 30.99 -12.55 -6.15
N TRP A 309 30.82 -13.08 -4.94
CA TRP A 309 31.90 -13.56 -4.09
C TRP A 309 32.42 -14.93 -4.56
N ASN A 310 33.71 -15.02 -4.87
CA ASN A 310 34.38 -16.24 -5.32
C ASN A 310 35.65 -16.56 -4.50
N GLU A 311 36.22 -17.75 -4.70
CA GLU A 311 37.40 -18.21 -3.95
C GLU A 311 38.64 -17.34 -4.21
N GLU A 312 38.79 -16.83 -5.44
CA GLU A 312 39.88 -15.94 -5.85
C GLU A 312 39.86 -14.59 -5.09
N VAL A 313 38.68 -14.00 -4.92
CA VAL A 313 38.48 -12.79 -4.11
C VAL A 313 38.75 -13.08 -2.65
N GLN A 314 38.34 -14.24 -2.14
CA GLN A 314 38.58 -14.65 -0.76
C GLN A 314 40.07 -14.77 -0.46
N ASP A 315 40.82 -15.49 -1.29
CA ASP A 315 42.27 -15.66 -1.16
C ASP A 315 43.00 -14.31 -1.29
N SER A 316 42.63 -13.49 -2.28
CA SER A 316 43.19 -12.14 -2.44
C SER A 316 42.97 -11.25 -1.21
N ILE A 317 41.79 -11.33 -0.58
CA ILE A 317 41.49 -10.58 0.66
C ILE A 317 42.26 -11.14 1.85
N GLN A 318 42.45 -12.45 1.94
CA GLN A 318 43.26 -13.08 3.00
C GLN A 318 44.72 -12.63 2.91
N ARG A 319 45.33 -12.67 1.71
CA ARG A 319 46.69 -12.16 1.47
C ARG A 319 46.84 -10.68 1.84
N LYS A 320 45.88 -9.83 1.46
CA LYS A 320 45.84 -8.43 1.88
C LYS A 320 45.77 -8.27 3.41
N ARG A 321 45.00 -9.11 4.11
CA ARG A 321 44.91 -9.07 5.58
C ARG A 321 46.22 -9.47 6.25
N LEU A 322 46.91 -10.47 5.70
CA LEU A 322 48.22 -10.90 6.19
C LEU A 322 49.26 -9.78 6.00
N ALA A 323 49.32 -9.15 4.83
CA ALA A 323 50.20 -8.01 4.58
C ALA A 323 49.87 -6.79 5.46
N LYS A 324 48.58 -6.53 5.71
CA LYS A 324 48.18 -5.50 6.67
C LYS A 324 48.67 -5.80 8.09
N LYS A 325 48.57 -7.06 8.52
CA LYS A 325 49.05 -7.49 9.84
C LYS A 325 50.57 -7.32 9.97
N LYS A 326 51.33 -7.63 8.92
CA LYS A 326 52.78 -7.36 8.86
C LYS A 326 53.08 -5.85 8.94
N TRP A 327 52.37 -5.02 8.19
CA TRP A 327 52.53 -3.56 8.26
C TRP A 327 52.15 -2.98 9.63
N ASP A 328 51.09 -3.48 10.26
CA ASP A 328 50.64 -3.04 11.58
C ASP A 328 51.67 -3.42 12.69
N MET A 329 52.49 -4.46 12.48
CA MET A 329 53.56 -4.88 13.39
C MET A 329 54.86 -4.08 13.18
N ASP A 330 55.38 -4.04 11.95
CA ASP A 330 56.75 -3.56 11.71
C ASP A 330 56.80 -2.09 11.23
N ARG A 331 55.67 -1.55 10.74
CA ARG A 331 55.51 -0.16 10.23
C ARG A 331 56.56 0.34 9.22
N THR A 332 57.25 -0.57 8.53
CA THR A 332 58.21 -0.23 7.46
C THR A 332 57.51 0.25 6.18
N GLU A 333 58.21 1.07 5.37
CA GLU A 333 57.67 1.58 4.10
C GLU A 333 57.54 0.46 3.05
N GLU A 334 58.38 -0.57 3.09
CA GLU A 334 58.28 -1.77 2.25
C GLU A 334 56.98 -2.55 2.52
N ASN A 335 56.65 -2.81 3.79
CA ASN A 335 55.40 -3.47 4.16
C ASN A 335 54.16 -2.62 3.80
N ARG A 336 54.30 -1.29 3.84
CA ARG A 336 53.25 -0.36 3.39
C ARG A 336 53.04 -0.43 1.88
N GLN A 337 54.13 -0.55 1.11
CA GLN A 337 54.10 -0.72 -0.35
C GLN A 337 53.43 -2.04 -0.72
N GLU A 338 53.84 -3.15 -0.09
CA GLU A 338 53.26 -4.50 -0.28
C GLU A 338 51.76 -4.50 0.03
N TYR A 339 51.33 -3.88 1.14
CA TYR A 339 49.92 -3.75 1.48
C TYR A 339 49.15 -2.92 0.45
N LYS A 340 49.69 -1.80 -0.03
CA LYS A 340 49.05 -0.96 -1.06
C LYS A 340 48.90 -1.69 -2.39
N GLU A 341 49.90 -2.47 -2.80
CA GLU A 341 49.84 -3.28 -4.02
C GLU A 341 48.78 -4.38 -3.93
N LEU A 342 48.76 -5.13 -2.82
CA LEU A 342 47.73 -6.13 -2.56
C LEU A 342 46.34 -5.50 -2.43
N GLN A 343 46.23 -4.28 -1.89
CA GLN A 343 44.97 -3.53 -1.87
C GLN A 343 44.48 -3.19 -3.28
N ARG A 344 45.37 -2.77 -4.19
CA ARG A 344 45.06 -2.51 -5.60
C ARG A 344 44.65 -3.80 -6.32
N ARG A 345 45.37 -4.89 -6.11
CA ARG A 345 45.05 -6.22 -6.68
C ARG A 345 43.68 -6.70 -6.23
N VAL A 346 43.37 -6.62 -4.93
CA VAL A 346 42.04 -6.94 -4.39
C VAL A 346 40.94 -6.09 -5.03
N LYS A 347 41.16 -4.77 -5.22
CA LYS A 347 40.17 -3.92 -5.90
C LYS A 347 39.88 -4.39 -7.33
N ARG A 348 40.92 -4.79 -8.08
CA ARG A 348 40.76 -5.32 -9.45
C ARG A 348 40.01 -6.64 -9.46
N GLU A 349 40.41 -7.59 -8.61
CA GLU A 349 39.75 -8.91 -8.54
C GLU A 349 38.29 -8.79 -8.11
N VAL A 350 37.98 -7.93 -7.13
CA VAL A 350 36.59 -7.62 -6.75
C VAL A 350 35.80 -7.01 -7.91
N SER A 351 36.42 -6.14 -8.72
CA SER A 351 35.76 -5.54 -9.88
C SER A 351 35.48 -6.57 -10.97
N LYS A 352 36.45 -7.45 -11.28
CA LYS A 352 36.28 -8.54 -12.24
C LYS A 352 35.19 -9.51 -11.81
N ALA A 353 35.21 -9.93 -10.54
CA ALA A 353 34.20 -10.84 -10.00
C ALA A 353 32.79 -10.23 -10.04
N LYS A 354 32.66 -8.92 -9.73
CA LYS A 354 31.41 -8.18 -9.90
C LYS A 354 30.95 -8.15 -11.35
N GLN A 355 31.83 -7.82 -12.28
CA GLN A 355 31.50 -7.72 -13.70
C GLN A 355 31.03 -9.07 -14.23
N LYS A 356 31.81 -10.14 -14.02
CA LYS A 356 31.47 -11.49 -14.44
C LYS A 356 30.12 -11.95 -13.89
N ALA A 357 29.89 -11.68 -12.61
CA ALA A 357 28.61 -12.02 -12.01
C ALA A 357 27.47 -11.21 -12.66
N TYR A 358 27.64 -9.90 -12.91
CA TYR A 358 26.63 -9.08 -13.57
C TYR A 358 26.31 -9.61 -14.96
N ASP A 359 27.33 -9.98 -15.72
CA ASP A 359 27.18 -10.55 -17.07
C ASP A 359 26.39 -11.86 -17.00
N GLU A 360 26.75 -12.78 -16.08
CA GLU A 360 25.99 -14.03 -15.85
C GLU A 360 24.56 -13.78 -15.33
N LEU A 361 24.33 -12.71 -14.58
CA LEU A 361 23.01 -12.29 -14.14
C LEU A 361 22.18 -11.78 -15.33
N TYR A 362 22.74 -10.92 -16.18
CA TYR A 362 22.07 -10.40 -17.37
C TYR A 362 21.72 -11.53 -18.35
N THR A 363 22.62 -12.47 -18.61
CA THR A 363 22.33 -13.63 -19.47
C THR A 363 21.22 -14.51 -18.88
N ARG A 364 21.13 -14.63 -17.55
CA ARG A 364 20.03 -15.37 -16.90
C ARG A 364 18.71 -14.63 -16.94
N LEU A 365 18.71 -13.29 -16.91
CA LEU A 365 17.50 -12.47 -16.97
C LEU A 365 16.72 -12.63 -18.28
N ASP A 366 17.39 -13.04 -19.37
CA ASP A 366 16.76 -13.36 -20.65
C ASP A 366 16.06 -14.74 -20.66
N THR A 367 16.17 -15.52 -19.58
CA THR A 367 15.46 -16.81 -19.44
C THR A 367 14.16 -16.66 -18.66
N ARG A 368 13.20 -17.56 -18.90
CA ARG A 368 11.92 -17.64 -18.17
C ARG A 368 12.10 -17.85 -16.65
N GLU A 369 13.27 -18.32 -16.22
CA GLU A 369 13.64 -18.46 -14.80
C GLU A 369 14.20 -17.15 -14.20
N GLY A 370 14.86 -16.33 -15.02
CA GLY A 370 15.44 -15.03 -14.64
C GLY A 370 14.41 -13.94 -14.33
N GLU A 371 13.19 -14.03 -14.87
CA GLU A 371 12.10 -13.10 -14.56
C GLU A 371 11.86 -13.01 -13.03
N LYS A 372 11.92 -14.14 -12.31
CA LYS A 372 11.79 -14.18 -10.84
C LYS A 372 12.95 -13.49 -10.11
N ASP A 373 14.13 -13.52 -10.69
CA ASP A 373 15.33 -12.88 -10.14
C ASP A 373 15.26 -11.36 -10.38
N LEU A 374 14.71 -10.90 -11.51
CA LEU A 374 14.41 -9.49 -11.77
C LEU A 374 13.45 -8.91 -10.72
N TYR A 375 12.32 -9.59 -10.47
CA TYR A 375 11.36 -9.17 -9.45
C TYR A 375 11.99 -9.15 -8.05
N ARG A 376 12.90 -10.09 -7.75
CA ARG A 376 13.64 -10.11 -6.47
C ARG A 376 14.56 -8.90 -6.34
N LEU A 377 15.31 -8.57 -7.40
CA LEU A 377 16.23 -7.43 -7.45
C LEU A 377 15.47 -6.09 -7.37
N ALA A 378 14.35 -5.97 -8.09
CA ALA A 378 13.48 -4.80 -8.03
C ALA A 378 12.92 -4.59 -6.62
N ARG A 379 12.40 -5.64 -5.97
CA ARG A 379 11.93 -5.57 -4.57
C ARG A 379 13.05 -5.32 -3.56
N GLN A 380 14.29 -5.66 -3.89
CA GLN A 380 15.44 -5.37 -3.04
C GLN A 380 15.84 -3.89 -3.18
N ARG A 381 15.92 -3.38 -4.41
CA ARG A 381 16.16 -1.95 -4.69
C ARG A 381 15.08 -1.05 -4.07
N ASP A 382 13.81 -1.44 -4.19
CA ASP A 382 12.69 -0.72 -3.54
C ASP A 382 12.82 -0.72 -2.01
N ARG A 383 13.31 -1.81 -1.40
CA ARG A 383 13.59 -1.85 0.05
C ARG A 383 14.81 -1.03 0.44
N ASP A 384 15.86 -1.05 -0.38
CA ASP A 384 17.09 -0.30 -0.13
C ASP A 384 16.87 1.22 -0.29
N GLY A 385 15.89 1.63 -1.11
CA GLY A 385 15.46 3.02 -1.27
C GLY A 385 14.48 3.55 -0.21
N LYS A 386 14.05 2.71 0.75
CA LYS A 386 13.18 3.15 1.86
C LYS A 386 14.01 3.59 3.06
N ASP A 387 13.70 4.76 3.60
CA ASP A 387 14.41 5.37 4.75
C ASP A 387 14.35 4.53 6.04
N VAL A 388 13.33 3.67 6.18
CA VAL A 388 13.14 2.82 7.36
C VAL A 388 13.14 1.34 6.97
N GLN A 389 14.27 0.66 7.17
CA GLN A 389 14.40 -0.78 6.92
C GLN A 389 14.05 -1.66 8.14
N GLN A 390 14.23 -1.13 9.37
CA GLN A 390 13.92 -1.83 10.62
C GLN A 390 13.27 -0.88 11.61
N VAL A 391 12.09 -1.25 12.09
CA VAL A 391 11.31 -0.45 13.02
C VAL A 391 11.68 -0.85 14.43
N ARG A 392 12.39 0.03 15.13
CA ARG A 392 12.87 -0.20 16.51
C ARG A 392 12.05 0.52 17.57
N VAL A 393 11.02 1.27 17.14
CA VAL A 393 10.27 2.21 17.96
C VAL A 393 8.80 2.07 17.58
N ILE A 394 7.92 1.97 18.58
CA ILE A 394 6.50 1.64 18.40
C ILE A 394 5.65 2.50 19.31
N LYS A 395 4.42 2.81 18.91
CA LYS A 395 3.48 3.57 19.74
C LYS A 395 2.79 2.68 20.77
N ASP A 396 2.61 3.21 21.98
CA ASP A 396 1.70 2.65 22.98
C ASP A 396 0.22 2.88 22.60
N ARG A 397 -0.71 2.55 23.50
CA ARG A 397 -2.15 2.74 23.27
C ARG A 397 -2.55 4.20 23.16
N ASP A 398 -1.86 5.09 23.87
CA ASP A 398 -2.11 6.52 23.91
C ASP A 398 -1.41 7.28 22.77
N GLY A 399 -0.79 6.55 21.83
CA GLY A 399 -0.08 7.11 20.69
C GLY A 399 1.31 7.65 21.01
N ARG A 400 1.84 7.44 22.22
CA ARG A 400 3.19 7.86 22.62
C ARG A 400 4.22 6.86 22.14
N VAL A 401 5.33 7.39 21.67
CA VAL A 401 6.38 6.62 20.99
C VAL A 401 7.33 5.98 22.02
N LEU A 402 7.30 4.66 22.13
CA LEU A 402 8.14 3.85 23.01
C LEU A 402 9.54 3.64 22.41
N THR A 403 10.57 4.10 23.13
CA THR A 403 11.97 4.07 22.66
C THR A 403 12.86 3.04 23.37
N SER A 404 12.43 2.45 24.48
CA SER A 404 13.25 1.46 25.21
C SER A 404 13.02 0.05 24.65
N GLU A 405 14.06 -0.77 24.59
CA GLU A 405 14.00 -2.12 24.01
C GLU A 405 12.99 -3.01 24.77
N GLU A 406 12.93 -2.90 26.10
CA GLU A 406 11.99 -3.63 26.96
C GLU A 406 10.53 -3.18 26.77
N SER A 407 10.26 -1.87 26.67
CA SER A 407 8.89 -1.38 26.46
C SER A 407 8.34 -1.77 25.10
N VAL A 408 9.18 -1.75 24.06
CA VAL A 408 8.80 -2.19 22.72
C VAL A 408 8.51 -3.69 22.69
N GLN A 409 9.31 -4.51 23.39
CA GLN A 409 9.05 -5.95 23.53
C GLN A 409 7.73 -6.22 24.27
N ARG A 410 7.50 -5.53 25.38
CA ARG A 410 6.26 -5.66 26.17
C ARG A 410 5.04 -5.28 25.34
N ARG A 411 5.09 -4.15 24.63
CA ARG A 411 3.99 -3.67 23.77
C ARG A 411 3.65 -4.67 22.66
N TRP A 412 4.66 -5.32 22.06
CA TRP A 412 4.45 -6.38 21.07
C TRP A 412 3.78 -7.62 21.66
N LYS A 413 4.22 -8.04 22.85
CA LYS A 413 3.61 -9.15 23.59
C LYS A 413 2.14 -8.83 23.88
N GLU A 414 1.87 -7.71 24.56
CA GLU A 414 0.51 -7.25 24.88
C GLU A 414 -0.38 -7.23 23.64
N TYR A 415 0.06 -6.62 22.54
CA TYR A 415 -0.74 -6.56 21.30
C TYR A 415 -1.14 -7.93 20.76
N PHE A 416 -0.18 -8.86 20.64
CA PHE A 416 -0.44 -10.17 20.06
C PHE A 416 -1.10 -11.14 21.04
N GLU A 417 -0.86 -10.97 22.34
CA GLU A 417 -1.51 -11.72 23.41
C GLU A 417 -2.98 -11.36 23.48
N GLU A 418 -3.33 -10.08 23.41
CA GLU A 418 -4.73 -9.64 23.31
C GLU A 418 -5.37 -10.15 22.02
N LEU A 419 -4.74 -9.90 20.87
CA LEU A 419 -5.30 -10.30 19.58
C LEU A 419 -5.58 -11.81 19.45
N MET A 420 -4.80 -12.65 20.14
CA MET A 420 -4.86 -14.11 20.04
C MET A 420 -5.62 -14.78 21.20
N ASN A 421 -6.12 -14.00 22.16
CA ASN A 421 -6.86 -14.50 23.33
C ASN A 421 -8.17 -13.72 23.59
N GLU A 422 -8.46 -12.65 22.85
CA GLU A 422 -9.73 -11.92 22.92
C GLU A 422 -10.84 -12.72 22.21
N GLU A 423 -11.80 -13.21 23.00
CA GLU A 423 -13.04 -13.84 22.53
C GLU A 423 -14.23 -12.95 22.93
N ASN A 424 -15.13 -12.66 21.98
CA ASN A 424 -16.38 -11.94 22.29
C ASN A 424 -17.30 -12.82 23.15
N GLU A 425 -18.13 -12.18 23.99
CA GLU A 425 -19.23 -12.86 24.70
C GLU A 425 -20.19 -13.48 23.67
N ARG A 426 -20.41 -14.80 23.74
CA ARG A 426 -21.30 -15.54 22.85
C ARG A 426 -22.02 -16.67 23.59
N GLU A 427 -23.22 -17.02 23.13
CA GLU A 427 -23.91 -18.23 23.59
C GLU A 427 -23.19 -19.47 23.05
N LYS A 428 -22.80 -20.37 23.95
CA LYS A 428 -22.18 -21.64 23.56
C LYS A 428 -23.25 -22.56 22.98
N ARG A 429 -23.01 -23.11 21.78
CA ARG A 429 -23.91 -24.11 21.18
C ARG A 429 -23.95 -25.36 22.08
N VAL A 430 -25.13 -25.66 22.62
CA VAL A 430 -25.36 -26.77 23.57
C VAL A 430 -25.60 -28.10 22.84
N GLU A 431 -25.93 -28.08 21.55
CA GLU A 431 -26.24 -29.29 20.79
C GLU A 431 -25.00 -30.18 20.56
N GLY A 432 -25.03 -31.37 21.16
CA GLY A 432 -24.04 -32.42 20.93
C GLY A 432 -24.17 -32.98 19.51
N VAL A 433 -23.20 -32.71 18.64
CA VAL A 433 -23.06 -33.42 17.37
C VAL A 433 -22.55 -34.83 17.67
N ASN A 434 -23.22 -35.86 17.15
CA ASN A 434 -22.77 -37.24 17.28
C ASN A 434 -21.34 -37.38 16.75
N SER A 435 -20.42 -37.83 17.61
CA SER A 435 -19.04 -38.12 17.21
C SER A 435 -19.01 -39.33 16.28
N VAL A 436 -18.38 -39.17 15.12
CA VAL A 436 -18.17 -40.27 14.18
C VAL A 436 -16.94 -41.05 14.64
N GLU A 437 -17.15 -42.13 15.39
CA GLU A 437 -16.10 -43.09 15.72
C GLU A 437 -15.84 -44.00 14.51
N GLN A 438 -14.83 -43.65 13.73
CA GLN A 438 -14.34 -44.46 12.62
C GLN A 438 -12.89 -44.85 12.87
N GLU A 439 -12.55 -46.11 12.56
CA GLU A 439 -11.15 -46.53 12.54
C GLU A 439 -10.40 -45.77 11.44
N VAL A 440 -9.29 -45.15 11.83
CA VAL A 440 -8.43 -44.40 10.91
C VAL A 440 -7.27 -45.28 10.48
N ASP A 441 -7.14 -45.48 9.17
CA ASP A 441 -6.02 -46.21 8.57
C ASP A 441 -4.66 -45.66 8.98
N LYS A 442 -3.66 -46.54 9.10
CA LYS A 442 -2.26 -46.12 9.29
C LYS A 442 -1.76 -45.27 8.10
N ILE A 443 -0.92 -44.30 8.38
CA ILE A 443 -0.21 -43.47 7.39
C ILE A 443 0.78 -44.32 6.62
N ARG A 444 0.66 -44.28 5.29
CA ARG A 444 1.54 -44.99 4.37
C ARG A 444 2.76 -44.14 4.02
N LYS A 445 3.90 -44.80 3.77
CA LYS A 445 5.15 -44.16 3.31
C LYS A 445 4.95 -43.27 2.08
N ASP A 446 4.06 -43.66 1.17
CA ASP A 446 3.77 -42.90 -0.06
C ASP A 446 3.11 -41.54 0.20
N GLU A 447 2.29 -41.43 1.24
CA GLU A 447 1.64 -40.17 1.62
C GLU A 447 2.68 -39.18 2.15
N VAL A 448 3.59 -39.66 3.00
CA VAL A 448 4.72 -38.89 3.52
C VAL A 448 5.65 -38.47 2.40
N ARG A 449 5.97 -39.37 1.45
CA ARG A 449 6.81 -39.06 0.27
C ARG A 449 6.17 -37.96 -0.59
N LYS A 450 4.86 -38.05 -0.85
CA LYS A 450 4.10 -37.02 -1.59
C LYS A 450 4.10 -35.68 -0.85
N ALA A 451 3.91 -35.68 0.47
CA ALA A 451 3.94 -34.47 1.28
C ALA A 451 5.35 -33.83 1.28
N LEU A 452 6.41 -34.63 1.41
CA LEU A 452 7.80 -34.17 1.44
C LEU A 452 8.22 -33.55 0.10
N LYS A 453 7.78 -34.15 -1.03
CA LYS A 453 8.03 -33.60 -2.37
C LYS A 453 7.34 -32.25 -2.59
N ARG A 454 6.16 -32.04 -2.00
CA ARG A 454 5.40 -30.76 -2.09
C ARG A 454 6.02 -29.63 -1.25
N MET A 455 6.82 -29.95 -0.24
CA MET A 455 7.45 -28.93 0.61
C MET A 455 8.52 -28.13 -0.15
N LYS A 456 8.48 -26.79 -0.02
CA LYS A 456 9.45 -25.90 -0.66
C LYS A 456 10.69 -25.72 0.22
N SER A 457 11.87 -25.81 -0.37
CA SER A 457 13.15 -25.52 0.31
C SER A 457 13.39 -24.00 0.40
N GLY A 458 14.29 -23.57 1.29
CA GLY A 458 14.67 -22.18 1.52
C GLY A 458 13.68 -21.39 2.39
N LYS A 459 12.90 -22.08 3.23
CA LYS A 459 11.93 -21.47 4.14
C LYS A 459 12.53 -21.24 5.53
N ALA A 460 12.03 -20.22 6.24
CA ALA A 460 12.48 -19.89 7.58
C ALA A 460 12.04 -20.95 8.58
N VAL A 461 13.00 -21.50 9.32
CA VAL A 461 12.80 -22.56 10.32
C VAL A 461 12.06 -22.08 11.57
N GLY A 462 11.33 -23.00 12.19
CA GLY A 462 10.69 -22.82 13.50
C GLY A 462 11.69 -22.88 14.67
N PRO A 463 11.19 -22.95 15.91
CA PRO A 463 12.02 -23.06 17.11
C PRO A 463 12.88 -24.33 17.18
N ASP A 464 12.45 -25.40 16.49
CA ASP A 464 13.12 -26.70 16.44
C ASP A 464 14.47 -26.66 15.69
N ASP A 465 14.72 -25.62 14.89
CA ASP A 465 15.91 -25.41 14.03
C ASP A 465 16.16 -26.59 13.06
N ILE A 466 15.11 -27.31 12.63
CA ILE A 466 15.21 -28.41 11.65
C ILE A 466 14.50 -28.01 10.35
N PRO A 467 15.24 -27.68 9.29
CA PRO A 467 14.67 -27.37 7.99
C PRO A 467 14.22 -28.61 7.20
N VAL A 468 13.43 -28.39 6.14
CA VAL A 468 12.90 -29.51 5.34
C VAL A 468 13.98 -30.16 4.49
N GLU A 469 15.05 -29.41 4.22
CA GLU A 469 16.27 -29.84 3.55
C GLU A 469 16.94 -31.01 4.27
N VAL A 470 16.82 -31.09 5.60
CA VAL A 470 17.33 -32.25 6.36
C VAL A 470 16.56 -33.50 5.96
N TRP A 471 15.23 -33.45 6.00
CA TRP A 471 14.38 -34.59 5.63
C TRP A 471 14.56 -34.99 4.17
N LYS A 472 14.73 -34.02 3.27
CA LYS A 472 15.04 -34.29 1.85
C LYS A 472 16.42 -34.89 1.66
N CYS A 473 17.43 -34.43 2.41
CA CYS A 473 18.76 -35.02 2.37
C CYS A 473 18.71 -36.46 2.90
N LEU A 474 17.96 -36.78 3.95
CA LEU A 474 17.93 -38.14 4.51
C LEU A 474 17.15 -39.17 3.65
N GLY A 475 16.34 -38.74 2.69
CA GLY A 475 15.72 -39.62 1.70
C GLY A 475 14.78 -40.66 2.33
N GLU A 476 14.91 -41.93 1.96
CA GLU A 476 14.02 -43.00 2.45
C GLU A 476 14.09 -43.20 3.96
N ALA A 477 15.26 -43.08 4.59
CA ALA A 477 15.36 -43.16 6.06
C ALA A 477 14.50 -42.10 6.77
N ALA A 478 14.37 -40.90 6.17
CA ALA A 478 13.44 -39.88 6.68
C ALA A 478 11.98 -40.32 6.53
N VAL A 479 11.61 -40.89 5.38
CA VAL A 479 10.25 -41.33 5.11
C VAL A 479 9.84 -42.42 6.10
N GLU A 480 10.73 -43.36 6.40
CA GLU A 480 10.46 -44.44 7.38
C GLU A 480 10.23 -43.88 8.79
N PHE A 481 11.16 -43.06 9.27
CA PHE A 481 11.04 -42.43 10.58
C PHE A 481 9.81 -41.55 10.70
N LEU A 482 9.58 -40.65 9.73
CA LEU A 482 8.42 -39.76 9.74
C LEU A 482 7.12 -40.54 9.68
N THR A 483 7.07 -41.66 8.96
CA THR A 483 5.89 -42.53 8.93
C THR A 483 5.66 -43.20 10.28
N SER A 484 6.71 -43.71 10.94
CA SER A 484 6.62 -44.27 12.30
C SER A 484 6.11 -43.22 13.29
N LEU A 485 6.73 -42.03 13.28
CA LEU A 485 6.38 -40.91 14.13
C LEU A 485 4.93 -40.46 13.94
N PHE A 486 4.49 -40.27 12.68
CA PHE A 486 3.14 -39.83 12.36
C PHE A 486 2.08 -40.86 12.75
N ASN A 487 2.37 -42.15 12.61
CA ASN A 487 1.48 -43.20 13.09
C ASN A 487 1.41 -43.23 14.62
N ARG A 488 2.52 -43.02 15.31
CA ARG A 488 2.51 -42.91 16.77
C ARG A 488 1.67 -41.73 17.25
N VAL A 489 1.79 -40.57 16.61
CA VAL A 489 0.97 -39.38 16.92
C VAL A 489 -0.52 -39.67 16.69
N LEU A 490 -0.87 -40.41 15.63
CA LEU A 490 -2.24 -40.88 15.45
C LEU A 490 -2.68 -41.84 16.56
N GLU A 491 -1.86 -42.83 16.91
CA GLU A 491 -2.19 -43.85 17.91
C GLU A 491 -2.31 -43.27 19.33
N SER A 492 -1.42 -42.36 19.71
CA SER A 492 -1.39 -41.74 21.04
C SER A 492 -2.33 -40.54 21.18
N GLU A 493 -2.83 -40.00 20.06
CA GLU A 493 -3.56 -38.73 19.98
C GLU A 493 -2.78 -37.54 20.60
N ARG A 494 -1.44 -37.66 20.70
CA ARG A 494 -0.54 -36.71 21.35
C ARG A 494 0.66 -36.40 20.48
N MET A 495 0.91 -35.12 20.26
CA MET A 495 2.09 -34.67 19.52
C MET A 495 3.28 -34.29 20.41
N PRO A 496 4.50 -34.24 19.85
CA PRO A 496 5.67 -33.80 20.60
C PRO A 496 5.51 -32.38 21.16
N GLU A 497 5.91 -32.18 22.42
CA GLU A 497 5.80 -30.87 23.11
C GLU A 497 6.59 -29.76 22.39
N GLU A 498 7.70 -30.10 21.72
CA GLU A 498 8.50 -29.14 20.97
C GLU A 498 7.73 -28.51 19.79
N TRP A 499 6.73 -29.21 19.23
CA TRP A 499 5.91 -28.70 18.13
C TRP A 499 4.89 -27.65 18.58
N ARG A 500 4.57 -27.60 19.89
CA ARG A 500 3.65 -26.62 20.48
C ARG A 500 4.25 -25.21 20.58
N ARG A 501 5.56 -25.07 20.40
CA ARG A 501 6.27 -23.79 20.44
C ARG A 501 6.31 -23.16 19.06
N SER A 502 6.05 -21.85 18.98
CA SER A 502 6.17 -21.08 17.74
C SER A 502 6.83 -19.72 17.93
N VAL A 503 7.44 -19.19 16.86
CA VAL A 503 7.95 -17.81 16.84
C VAL A 503 7.14 -16.96 15.89
N LEU A 504 6.45 -15.95 16.41
CA LEU A 504 5.72 -14.97 15.63
C LEU A 504 6.65 -13.85 15.17
N VAL A 505 6.64 -13.55 13.87
CA VAL A 505 7.40 -12.44 13.27
C VAL A 505 6.41 -11.39 12.74
N PRO A 506 6.42 -10.15 13.27
CA PRO A 506 5.59 -9.09 12.76
C PRO A 506 6.14 -8.57 11.42
N ILE A 507 5.31 -8.59 10.39
CA ILE A 507 5.62 -8.09 9.05
C ILE A 507 4.70 -6.92 8.74
N PHE A 508 5.29 -5.76 8.43
CA PHE A 508 4.54 -4.55 8.10
C PHE A 508 3.74 -4.74 6.81
N LYS A 509 2.45 -4.36 6.83
CA LYS A 509 1.51 -4.50 5.69
C LYS A 509 1.74 -3.47 4.57
N ASN A 510 2.76 -2.61 4.69
CA ASN A 510 3.02 -1.48 3.78
C ASN A 510 1.83 -0.52 3.65
N LYS A 511 1.00 -0.40 4.70
CA LYS A 511 -0.16 0.48 4.77
C LYS A 511 -0.26 1.08 6.18
N GLY A 512 -0.57 2.37 6.27
CA GLY A 512 -0.73 3.09 7.54
C GLY A 512 0.59 3.46 8.25
N ASP A 513 0.49 3.88 9.50
CA ASP A 513 1.63 4.23 10.34
C ASP A 513 2.51 3.01 10.69
N VAL A 514 3.79 3.11 10.34
CA VAL A 514 4.83 2.10 10.61
C VAL A 514 5.05 1.87 12.10
N GLN A 515 4.74 2.84 12.94
CA GLN A 515 4.90 2.74 14.40
C GLN A 515 3.70 2.09 15.10
N SER A 516 2.59 1.87 14.39
CA SER A 516 1.39 1.22 14.95
C SER A 516 1.44 -0.30 14.80
N CYS A 517 1.21 -1.04 15.89
CA CYS A 517 1.17 -2.51 15.89
C CYS A 517 0.07 -3.08 14.98
N SER A 518 -1.06 -2.40 14.82
CA SER A 518 -2.21 -2.87 14.02
C SER A 518 -1.90 -3.05 12.52
N ASN A 519 -0.90 -2.29 12.04
CA ASN A 519 -0.46 -2.32 10.65
C ASN A 519 0.53 -3.44 10.35
N TYR A 520 0.75 -4.36 11.30
CA TYR A 520 1.60 -5.54 11.11
C TYR A 520 0.76 -6.81 11.04
N ARG A 521 1.25 -7.77 10.26
CA ARG A 521 0.74 -9.14 10.20
C ARG A 521 1.71 -10.05 10.95
N GLY A 522 1.22 -10.81 11.93
CA GLY A 522 2.02 -11.76 12.69
C GLY A 522 2.15 -13.10 11.97
N ILE A 523 3.31 -13.42 11.41
CA ILE A 523 3.52 -14.73 10.78
C ILE A 523 4.13 -15.69 11.80
N LYS A 524 3.46 -16.83 12.08
CA LYS A 524 3.97 -17.87 12.96
C LYS A 524 4.95 -18.79 12.22
N LEU A 525 6.19 -18.83 12.70
CA LEU A 525 7.21 -19.79 12.31
C LEU A 525 7.07 -21.02 13.21
N MET A 526 6.62 -22.12 12.61
CA MET A 526 6.40 -23.42 13.26
C MET A 526 7.41 -24.44 12.73
N SER A 527 7.53 -25.58 13.42
CA SER A 527 8.34 -26.71 12.96
C SER A 527 8.01 -27.11 11.53
N HIS A 528 9.03 -27.34 10.71
CA HIS A 528 8.82 -27.86 9.36
C HIS A 528 8.29 -29.29 9.37
N THR A 529 8.62 -30.08 10.40
CA THR A 529 8.12 -31.45 10.59
C THR A 529 6.62 -31.43 10.92
N MET A 530 6.20 -30.52 11.81
CA MET A 530 4.77 -30.29 12.08
C MET A 530 4.01 -29.90 10.81
N LYS A 531 4.57 -29.01 9.97
CA LYS A 531 3.95 -28.66 8.68
C LYS A 531 3.86 -29.84 7.71
N LEU A 532 4.81 -30.77 7.77
CA LEU A 532 4.76 -31.99 6.97
C LEU A 532 3.62 -32.90 7.43
N TRP A 533 3.47 -33.08 8.75
CA TRP A 533 2.34 -33.76 9.38
C TRP A 533 1.00 -33.15 8.96
N GLU A 534 0.87 -31.82 9.10
CA GLU A 534 -0.33 -31.06 8.70
C GLU A 534 -0.75 -31.33 7.25
N ARG A 535 0.22 -31.45 6.31
CA ARG A 535 -0.09 -31.75 4.90
C ARG A 535 -0.59 -33.16 4.67
N VAL A 536 -0.12 -34.14 5.45
CA VAL A 536 -0.61 -35.52 5.38
C VAL A 536 -2.06 -35.57 5.87
N VAL A 537 -2.33 -34.94 7.02
CA VAL A 537 -3.69 -34.83 7.57
C VAL A 537 -4.62 -34.07 6.62
N GLU A 538 -4.19 -32.92 6.09
CA GLU A 538 -4.95 -32.14 5.10
C GLU A 538 -5.35 -32.99 3.88
N ALA A 539 -4.40 -33.78 3.33
CA ALA A 539 -4.65 -34.62 2.17
C ALA A 539 -5.67 -35.73 2.43
N ARG A 540 -5.80 -36.19 3.69
CA ARG A 540 -6.80 -37.17 4.10
C ARG A 540 -8.15 -36.53 4.37
N LEU A 541 -8.18 -35.42 5.13
CA LEU A 541 -9.41 -34.70 5.43
C LEU A 541 -10.12 -34.21 4.15
N ARG A 542 -9.36 -33.81 3.12
CA ARG A 542 -9.91 -33.44 1.81
C ARG A 542 -10.64 -34.55 1.07
N LYS A 543 -10.45 -35.83 1.45
CA LYS A 543 -11.20 -36.96 0.87
C LYS A 543 -12.51 -37.22 1.60
N VAL A 544 -12.61 -36.77 2.84
CA VAL A 544 -13.76 -37.01 3.73
C VAL A 544 -14.72 -35.83 3.67
N VAL A 545 -14.18 -34.61 3.67
CA VAL A 545 -14.99 -33.38 3.73
C VAL A 545 -15.28 -32.87 2.33
N GLU A 546 -16.57 -32.81 2.00
CA GLU A 546 -17.07 -32.16 0.80
C GLU A 546 -17.36 -30.67 1.07
N ILE A 547 -16.67 -29.80 0.31
CA ILE A 547 -16.82 -28.35 0.39
C ILE A 547 -17.63 -27.87 -0.81
N CYS A 548 -18.53 -26.93 -0.57
CA CYS A 548 -19.40 -26.29 -1.55
C CYS A 548 -18.63 -25.79 -2.79
N GLU A 549 -19.24 -25.92 -3.98
CA GLU A 549 -18.64 -25.56 -5.26
C GLU A 549 -18.35 -24.05 -5.39
N GLN A 550 -19.08 -23.22 -4.63
CA GLN A 550 -19.00 -21.77 -4.63
C GLN A 550 -17.81 -21.24 -3.78
N GLN A 551 -17.06 -22.12 -3.09
CA GLN A 551 -15.82 -21.77 -2.41
C GLN A 551 -14.62 -21.91 -3.38
N TYR A 552 -13.99 -20.77 -3.70
CA TYR A 552 -12.82 -20.70 -4.58
C TYR A 552 -11.51 -20.56 -3.78
N GLY A 553 -11.58 -20.08 -2.53
CA GLY A 553 -10.42 -19.88 -1.67
C GLY A 553 -9.75 -21.19 -1.25
N PHE A 554 -8.43 -21.30 -1.48
CA PHE A 554 -7.60 -22.43 -1.07
C PHE A 554 -8.09 -23.82 -1.54
N MET A 555 -8.87 -23.86 -2.61
CA MET A 555 -9.38 -25.09 -3.22
C MET A 555 -8.51 -25.54 -4.40
N PRO A 556 -8.21 -26.84 -4.54
CA PRO A 556 -7.47 -27.35 -5.68
C PRO A 556 -8.20 -27.03 -6.99
N ARG A 557 -7.45 -26.62 -8.02
CA ARG A 557 -7.96 -26.32 -9.37
C ARG A 557 -8.97 -25.16 -9.46
N LYS A 558 -9.11 -24.35 -8.40
CA LYS A 558 -9.87 -23.10 -8.43
C LYS A 558 -8.93 -21.92 -8.27
N SER A 559 -9.15 -20.87 -9.04
CA SER A 559 -8.36 -19.65 -9.04
C SER A 559 -9.23 -18.41 -8.78
N THR A 560 -8.59 -17.30 -8.43
CA THR A 560 -9.26 -16.00 -8.33
C THR A 560 -9.88 -15.58 -9.67
N THR A 561 -9.28 -15.99 -10.79
CA THR A 561 -9.79 -15.72 -12.13
C THR A 561 -11.13 -16.43 -12.37
N ASP A 562 -11.30 -17.64 -11.86
CA ASP A 562 -12.54 -18.40 -12.02
C ASP A 562 -13.69 -17.75 -11.23
N ALA A 563 -13.40 -17.22 -10.05
CA ALA A 563 -14.39 -16.46 -9.26
C ALA A 563 -14.79 -15.14 -9.95
N ILE A 564 -13.83 -14.40 -10.50
CA ILE A 564 -14.10 -13.19 -11.29
C ILE A 564 -14.92 -13.51 -12.53
N PHE A 565 -14.59 -14.62 -13.20
CA PHE A 565 -15.33 -15.08 -14.38
C PHE A 565 -16.78 -15.45 -14.04
N ALA A 566 -17.01 -16.16 -12.93
CA ALA A 566 -18.36 -16.48 -12.46
C ALA A 566 -19.17 -15.21 -12.15
N LEU A 567 -18.56 -14.24 -11.46
CA LEU A 567 -19.18 -12.93 -11.21
C LEU A 567 -19.51 -12.20 -12.51
N ARG A 568 -18.60 -12.22 -13.49
CA ARG A 568 -18.81 -11.58 -14.80
C ARG A 568 -19.96 -12.21 -15.58
N ILE A 569 -20.08 -13.54 -15.60
CA ILE A 569 -21.22 -14.23 -16.22
C ILE A 569 -22.53 -13.79 -15.56
N LEU A 570 -22.56 -13.69 -14.24
CA LEU A 570 -23.75 -13.19 -13.54
C LEU A 570 -24.07 -11.76 -13.97
N MET A 571 -23.09 -10.85 -13.97
CA MET A 571 -23.27 -9.47 -14.43
C MET A 571 -23.79 -9.39 -15.87
N GLU A 572 -23.29 -10.23 -16.78
CA GLU A 572 -23.74 -10.29 -18.18
C GLU A 572 -25.19 -10.79 -18.29
N LYS A 573 -25.56 -11.85 -17.55
CA LYS A 573 -26.95 -12.35 -17.51
C LYS A 573 -27.94 -11.31 -17.00
N TYR A 574 -27.60 -10.59 -15.93
CA TYR A 574 -28.47 -9.54 -15.37
C TYR A 574 -28.56 -8.33 -16.28
N ARG A 575 -27.50 -8.05 -17.05
CA ARG A 575 -27.49 -7.00 -18.08
C ARG A 575 -28.45 -7.33 -19.21
N ASP A 576 -28.45 -8.58 -19.67
CA ASP A 576 -29.36 -9.04 -20.73
C ASP A 576 -30.83 -8.98 -20.25
N GLY A 577 -31.08 -9.25 -18.97
CA GLY A 577 -32.40 -9.15 -18.35
C GLY A 577 -32.84 -7.74 -17.93
N GLN A 578 -32.02 -6.69 -18.13
CA GLN A 578 -32.26 -5.31 -17.66
C GLN A 578 -32.62 -5.21 -16.16
N ARG A 579 -32.09 -6.11 -15.33
CA ARG A 579 -32.33 -6.14 -13.89
C ARG A 579 -31.16 -5.51 -13.13
N GLU A 580 -31.44 -4.92 -11.98
CA GLU A 580 -30.41 -4.34 -11.13
C GLU A 580 -29.68 -5.43 -10.35
N LEU A 581 -28.36 -5.28 -10.20
CA LEU A 581 -27.51 -6.23 -9.52
C LEU A 581 -26.81 -5.54 -8.35
N HIS A 582 -27.03 -6.05 -7.14
CA HIS A 582 -26.37 -5.57 -5.93
C HIS A 582 -25.32 -6.59 -5.49
N CYS A 583 -24.12 -6.09 -5.19
CA CYS A 583 -23.00 -6.88 -4.73
C CYS A 583 -22.43 -6.27 -3.45
N VAL A 584 -22.39 -7.05 -2.35
CA VAL A 584 -21.66 -6.68 -1.13
C VAL A 584 -20.37 -7.44 -1.09
N PHE A 585 -19.27 -6.71 -0.99
CA PHE A 585 -17.96 -7.24 -0.67
C PHE A 585 -17.74 -7.14 0.83
N VAL A 586 -17.90 -8.27 1.52
CA VAL A 586 -17.70 -8.41 2.96
C VAL A 586 -16.22 -8.70 3.25
N ASP A 587 -15.58 -7.81 4.01
CA ASP A 587 -14.22 -7.97 4.53
C ASP A 587 -14.29 -8.36 6.01
N LEU A 588 -13.67 -9.49 6.36
CA LEU A 588 -13.60 -9.95 7.75
C LEU A 588 -12.32 -9.43 8.43
N GLU A 589 -12.45 -8.77 9.58
CA GLU A 589 -11.30 -8.27 10.31
C GLU A 589 -10.51 -9.41 10.96
N LYS A 590 -9.29 -9.66 10.45
CA LYS A 590 -8.33 -10.61 11.04
C LYS A 590 -8.96 -11.99 11.28
N ALA A 591 -9.75 -12.48 10.32
CA ALA A 591 -10.55 -13.70 10.43
C ALA A 591 -9.79 -14.90 11.03
N TYR A 592 -8.56 -15.17 10.57
CA TYR A 592 -7.74 -16.26 11.10
C TYR A 592 -7.41 -16.15 12.59
N ASP A 593 -7.25 -14.93 13.12
CA ASP A 593 -6.82 -14.70 14.50
C ASP A 593 -7.98 -14.82 15.51
N ARG A 594 -9.24 -14.67 15.05
CA ARG A 594 -10.43 -14.59 15.92
C ARG A 594 -11.32 -15.83 15.92
N VAL A 595 -11.12 -16.80 15.02
CA VAL A 595 -11.95 -18.03 14.95
C VAL A 595 -11.93 -18.77 16.30
N PRO A 596 -13.09 -18.97 16.95
CA PRO A 596 -13.17 -19.74 18.18
C PRO A 596 -12.87 -21.21 17.95
N ARG A 597 -12.09 -21.82 18.86
CA ARG A 597 -11.68 -23.23 18.73
C ARG A 597 -12.86 -24.19 18.90
N GLU A 598 -13.79 -23.90 19.80
CA GLU A 598 -15.00 -24.73 20.00
C GLU A 598 -15.82 -24.85 18.71
N GLU A 599 -15.99 -23.74 17.97
CA GLU A 599 -16.72 -23.73 16.71
C GLU A 599 -15.99 -24.53 15.61
N LEU A 600 -14.66 -24.49 15.61
CA LEU A 600 -13.85 -25.32 14.71
C LEU A 600 -14.10 -26.81 14.96
N TRP A 601 -14.13 -27.26 16.22
CA TRP A 601 -14.40 -28.67 16.56
C TRP A 601 -15.80 -29.09 16.14
N TYR A 602 -16.79 -28.24 16.40
CA TYR A 602 -18.17 -28.44 15.98
C TYR A 602 -18.27 -28.61 14.45
N CYS A 603 -17.68 -27.68 13.69
CA CYS A 603 -17.69 -27.73 12.23
C CYS A 603 -16.98 -28.97 11.66
N MET A 604 -15.88 -29.40 12.27
CA MET A 604 -15.19 -30.64 11.87
C MET A 604 -16.08 -31.87 12.07
N ARG A 605 -16.72 -32.01 13.24
CA ARG A 605 -17.62 -33.13 13.53
C ARG A 605 -18.83 -33.15 12.61
N LYS A 606 -19.45 -31.99 12.37
CA LYS A 606 -20.59 -31.84 11.47
C LYS A 606 -20.24 -32.16 10.01
N SER A 607 -18.97 -31.98 9.63
CA SER A 607 -18.47 -32.35 8.30
C SER A 607 -18.15 -33.85 8.14
N GLY A 608 -18.49 -34.68 9.13
CA GLY A 608 -18.25 -36.13 9.09
C GLY A 608 -16.78 -36.52 9.32
N VAL A 609 -15.97 -35.64 9.89
CA VAL A 609 -14.57 -35.96 10.23
C VAL A 609 -14.53 -36.92 11.41
N ALA A 610 -13.78 -38.02 11.28
CA ALA A 610 -13.59 -38.99 12.36
C ALA A 610 -13.03 -38.33 13.63
N GLU A 611 -13.54 -38.74 14.80
CA GLU A 611 -13.22 -38.10 16.09
C GLU A 611 -11.72 -38.13 16.40
N LYS A 612 -11.01 -39.18 15.95
CA LYS A 612 -9.55 -39.29 16.09
C LYS A 612 -8.79 -38.14 15.42
N TYR A 613 -9.24 -37.69 14.25
CA TYR A 613 -8.67 -36.49 13.61
C TYR A 613 -9.01 -35.22 14.36
N VAL A 614 -10.23 -35.12 14.91
CA VAL A 614 -10.66 -33.97 15.72
C VAL A 614 -9.76 -33.85 16.96
N ARG A 615 -9.53 -34.94 17.69
CA ARG A 615 -8.68 -34.97 18.89
C ARG A 615 -7.23 -34.62 18.61
N VAL A 616 -6.65 -35.15 17.53
CA VAL A 616 -5.25 -34.81 17.16
C VAL A 616 -5.13 -33.34 16.73
N VAL A 617 -6.15 -32.80 16.05
CA VAL A 617 -6.16 -31.37 15.72
C VAL A 617 -6.41 -30.54 17.00
N GLN A 618 -7.26 -30.96 17.93
CA GLN A 618 -7.43 -30.31 19.24
C GLN A 618 -6.10 -30.22 19.99
N ASP A 619 -5.40 -31.35 20.11
CA ASP A 619 -4.08 -31.42 20.72
C ASP A 619 -3.08 -30.47 20.02
N MET A 620 -3.23 -30.19 18.73
CA MET A 620 -2.38 -29.22 17.99
C MET A 620 -2.50 -27.78 18.49
N TYR A 621 -3.70 -27.40 18.89
CA TYR A 621 -4.00 -26.03 19.32
C TYR A 621 -3.87 -25.87 20.84
N GLU A 622 -4.10 -26.95 21.59
CA GLU A 622 -3.93 -26.99 23.04
C GLU A 622 -2.50 -26.68 23.48
N ARG A 623 -2.39 -25.88 24.56
CA ARG A 623 -1.12 -25.52 25.22
C ARG A 623 -0.08 -24.89 24.27
N SER A 624 -0.51 -24.36 23.14
CA SER A 624 0.38 -23.67 22.19
C SER A 624 0.98 -22.41 22.82
N ARG A 625 2.30 -22.27 22.73
CA ARG A 625 3.05 -21.13 23.28
C ARG A 625 3.79 -20.40 22.18
N THR A 626 3.73 -19.08 22.21
CA THR A 626 4.30 -18.23 21.16
C THR A 626 5.22 -17.17 21.76
N VAL A 627 6.31 -16.89 21.06
CA VAL A 627 7.21 -15.76 21.32
C VAL A 627 7.19 -14.81 20.13
N VAL A 628 7.16 -13.49 20.35
CA VAL A 628 7.28 -12.50 19.28
C VAL A 628 8.75 -12.17 19.05
N ARG A 629 9.23 -12.35 17.82
CA ARG A 629 10.58 -11.93 17.39
C ARG A 629 10.47 -10.59 16.66
N CYS A 630 10.82 -9.52 17.36
CA CYS A 630 10.85 -8.16 16.84
C CYS A 630 12.28 -7.68 16.56
N ALA A 631 12.43 -6.45 16.03
CA ALA A 631 13.74 -5.90 15.67
C ALA A 631 14.69 -5.68 16.86
N VAL A 632 14.14 -5.52 18.07
CA VAL A 632 14.89 -5.30 19.31
C VAL A 632 15.21 -6.60 20.07
N GLY A 633 14.53 -7.71 19.76
CA GLY A 633 14.77 -8.99 20.44
C GLY A 633 13.58 -9.95 20.36
N GLN A 634 13.64 -11.01 21.16
CA GLN A 634 12.52 -11.91 21.39
C GLN A 634 11.78 -11.49 22.67
N THR A 635 10.46 -11.53 22.66
CA THR A 635 9.64 -11.29 23.86
C THR A 635 9.62 -12.51 24.77
N GLU A 636 9.05 -12.35 25.97
CA GLU A 636 8.61 -13.49 26.77
C GLU A 636 7.54 -14.31 26.05
N GLU A 637 7.42 -15.59 26.44
CA GLU A 637 6.38 -16.46 25.91
C GLU A 637 4.99 -16.11 26.47
N PHE A 638 3.96 -16.30 25.66
CA PHE A 638 2.56 -16.18 26.03
C PHE A 638 1.76 -17.35 25.43
N LYS A 639 0.62 -17.65 26.04
CA LYS A 639 -0.30 -18.71 25.58
C LYS A 639 -1.19 -18.18 24.46
N VAL A 640 -1.58 -19.07 23.55
CA VAL A 640 -2.55 -18.78 22.50
C VAL A 640 -3.77 -19.66 22.69
N GLU A 641 -4.93 -19.04 22.80
CA GLU A 641 -6.20 -19.70 23.14
C GLU A 641 -7.25 -19.55 22.02
N VAL A 642 -7.16 -18.50 21.20
CA VAL A 642 -8.08 -18.22 20.10
C VAL A 642 -7.35 -18.26 18.75
N GLY A 643 -8.10 -18.53 17.69
CA GLY A 643 -7.64 -18.43 16.31
C GLY A 643 -6.87 -19.64 15.78
N LEU A 644 -6.66 -19.60 14.47
CA LEU A 644 -5.93 -20.59 13.69
C LEU A 644 -4.43 -20.25 13.60
N HIS A 645 -3.59 -21.23 13.31
CA HIS A 645 -2.15 -21.02 13.16
C HIS A 645 -1.82 -20.31 11.83
N GLN A 646 -1.60 -18.99 11.86
CA GLN A 646 -1.15 -18.24 10.68
C GLN A 646 0.24 -18.70 10.17
N GLY A 647 0.25 -19.46 9.08
CA GLY A 647 1.47 -20.07 8.51
C GLY A 647 1.50 -21.61 8.55
N SER A 648 0.43 -22.23 9.08
CA SER A 648 0.13 -23.66 8.98
C SER A 648 -0.23 -24.07 7.56
N ALA A 649 0.04 -25.34 7.23
CA ALA A 649 -0.43 -25.95 6.00
C ALA A 649 -1.91 -26.39 6.10
N LEU A 650 -2.39 -26.71 7.31
CA LEU A 650 -3.74 -27.23 7.56
C LEU A 650 -4.75 -26.10 7.83
N SER A 651 -4.36 -25.03 8.51
CA SER A 651 -5.27 -23.94 8.89
C SER A 651 -6.10 -23.32 7.75
N PRO A 652 -5.59 -23.13 6.51
CA PRO A 652 -6.42 -22.61 5.42
C PRO A 652 -7.58 -23.54 5.06
N PHE A 653 -7.37 -24.86 5.14
CA PHE A 653 -8.42 -25.83 4.86
C PHE A 653 -9.44 -25.89 6.01
N LEU A 654 -8.97 -25.87 7.26
CA LEU A 654 -9.85 -25.77 8.44
C LEU A 654 -10.74 -24.53 8.40
N PHE A 655 -10.18 -23.39 8.00
CA PHE A 655 -10.95 -22.16 7.81
C PHE A 655 -12.03 -22.34 6.72
N ALA A 656 -11.70 -23.01 5.62
CA ALA A 656 -12.69 -23.29 4.56
C ALA A 656 -13.84 -24.20 5.06
N ILE A 657 -13.55 -25.20 5.90
CA ILE A 657 -14.57 -26.06 6.53
C ILE A 657 -15.51 -25.23 7.41
N VAL A 658 -14.93 -24.37 8.25
CA VAL A 658 -15.68 -23.46 9.13
C VAL A 658 -16.58 -22.58 8.27
N MET A 659 -16.05 -21.88 7.27
CA MET A 659 -16.84 -21.01 6.38
C MET A 659 -17.91 -21.73 5.55
N ASP A 660 -17.73 -23.02 5.25
CA ASP A 660 -18.67 -23.86 4.52
C ASP A 660 -19.83 -24.33 5.40
N GLN A 661 -19.52 -24.90 6.57
CA GLN A 661 -20.53 -25.37 7.53
C GLN A 661 -21.38 -24.24 8.06
N LEU A 662 -20.77 -23.08 8.27
CA LEU A 662 -21.48 -21.90 8.75
C LEU A 662 -22.46 -21.35 7.71
N GLN A 663 -22.19 -21.54 6.42
CA GLN A 663 -23.14 -21.24 5.35
C GLN A 663 -24.31 -22.23 5.32
N LYS A 664 -24.04 -23.53 5.51
CA LYS A 664 -25.08 -24.57 5.57
C LYS A 664 -26.05 -24.37 6.75
N ILE A 665 -25.62 -23.63 7.78
CA ILE A 665 -26.44 -23.32 8.97
C ILE A 665 -27.19 -21.99 8.80
N GLY A 666 -26.56 -20.96 8.22
CA GLY A 666 -27.19 -19.65 8.00
C GLY A 666 -28.08 -19.56 6.75
N ILE A 667 -27.89 -20.45 5.77
CA ILE A 667 -28.67 -20.48 4.53
C ILE A 667 -29.55 -21.73 4.53
N VAL A 668 -30.71 -21.61 5.18
CA VAL A 668 -31.90 -22.27 4.66
C VAL A 668 -32.37 -21.38 3.50
N MET A 669 -32.55 -21.94 2.31
CA MET A 669 -32.99 -21.31 1.04
C MET A 669 -31.88 -21.04 0.00
N ALA A 670 -31.54 -22.07 -0.76
CA ALA A 670 -31.21 -21.91 -2.19
C ALA A 670 -31.74 -23.14 -2.93
N GLY A 671 -32.89 -22.99 -3.59
CA GLY A 671 -33.45 -24.02 -4.46
C GLY A 671 -32.60 -24.23 -5.73
N PRO A 672 -32.83 -25.32 -6.47
CA PRO A 672 -32.07 -25.64 -7.69
C PRO A 672 -32.21 -24.57 -8.79
N ARG A 673 -31.18 -24.43 -9.63
CA ARG A 673 -31.08 -23.42 -10.70
C ARG A 673 -32.16 -23.63 -11.78
N GLN A 674 -32.83 -22.55 -12.18
CA GLN A 674 -33.81 -22.56 -13.29
C GLN A 674 -33.11 -22.53 -14.66
N VAL A 675 -33.61 -23.32 -15.62
CA VAL A 675 -33.16 -23.37 -17.02
C VAL A 675 -34.29 -22.86 -17.92
N ILE A 676 -34.02 -21.86 -18.77
CA ILE A 676 -35.01 -21.26 -19.68
C ILE A 676 -34.69 -21.68 -21.12
N LEU A 677 -35.64 -22.33 -21.80
CA LEU A 677 -35.55 -22.71 -23.23
C LEU A 677 -36.43 -21.78 -24.08
N SER A 678 -35.82 -20.86 -24.84
CA SER A 678 -36.53 -19.92 -25.72
C SER A 678 -36.35 -20.25 -27.22
N GLY A 679 -37.31 -19.84 -28.06
CA GLY A 679 -37.31 -20.08 -29.51
C GLY A 679 -38.69 -19.85 -30.16
N PRO A 680 -38.82 -19.84 -31.50
CA PRO A 680 -40.12 -19.70 -32.16
C PRO A 680 -41.03 -20.93 -31.97
N SER A 681 -42.34 -20.77 -32.17
CA SER A 681 -43.31 -21.87 -32.12
C SER A 681 -42.96 -22.94 -33.16
N GLY A 682 -42.92 -24.22 -32.75
CA GLY A 682 -42.54 -25.34 -33.62
C GLY A 682 -41.05 -25.72 -33.64
N ALA A 683 -40.18 -25.00 -32.93
CA ALA A 683 -38.73 -25.25 -32.91
C ALA A 683 -38.27 -26.46 -32.06
N GLY A 684 -39.15 -27.42 -31.74
CA GLY A 684 -38.79 -28.64 -31.02
C GLY A 684 -38.46 -28.49 -29.52
N LYS A 685 -38.85 -27.37 -28.89
CA LYS A 685 -38.55 -27.10 -27.46
C LYS A 685 -39.15 -28.13 -26.51
N SER A 686 -40.40 -28.54 -26.72
CA SER A 686 -41.06 -29.55 -25.91
C SER A 686 -40.35 -30.90 -26.03
N THR A 687 -39.87 -31.24 -27.23
CA THR A 687 -39.10 -32.47 -27.48
C THR A 687 -37.75 -32.44 -26.77
N LEU A 688 -37.04 -31.30 -26.79
CA LEU A 688 -35.78 -31.14 -26.06
C LEU A 688 -35.98 -31.22 -24.53
N LEU A 689 -37.06 -30.64 -24.03
CA LEU A 689 -37.44 -30.71 -22.62
C LEU A 689 -37.77 -32.16 -22.20
N GLU A 690 -38.57 -32.88 -22.98
CA GLU A 690 -38.87 -34.30 -22.75
C GLU A 690 -37.62 -35.18 -22.78
N MET A 691 -36.67 -34.90 -23.68
CA MET A 691 -35.38 -35.60 -23.72
C MET A 691 -34.56 -35.34 -22.45
N LEU A 692 -34.48 -34.10 -21.98
CA LEU A 692 -33.77 -33.74 -20.74
C LEU A 692 -34.41 -34.37 -19.49
N LEU A 693 -35.75 -34.39 -19.43
CA LEU A 693 -36.50 -35.02 -18.33
C LEU A 693 -36.36 -36.56 -18.35
N LYS A 694 -36.21 -37.16 -19.54
CA LYS A 694 -36.02 -38.60 -19.69
C LYS A 694 -34.58 -39.05 -19.38
N GLU A 695 -33.59 -38.22 -19.72
CA GLU A 695 -32.17 -38.53 -19.53
C GLU A 695 -31.69 -38.19 -18.12
N PHE A 696 -32.27 -37.18 -17.47
CA PHE A 696 -31.95 -36.77 -16.10
C PHE A 696 -33.21 -36.47 -15.24
N PRO A 697 -34.06 -37.48 -14.96
CA PRO A 697 -35.34 -37.30 -14.27
C PRO A 697 -35.21 -36.78 -12.83
N ASP A 698 -34.08 -37.07 -12.16
CA ASP A 698 -33.82 -36.63 -10.78
C ASP A 698 -33.17 -35.24 -10.71
N VAL A 699 -32.86 -34.63 -11.86
CA VAL A 699 -32.07 -33.38 -11.96
C VAL A 699 -32.90 -32.22 -12.52
N PHE A 700 -33.84 -32.48 -13.43
CA PHE A 700 -34.68 -31.44 -14.04
C PHE A 700 -36.16 -31.63 -13.71
N SER A 701 -36.81 -30.54 -13.33
CA SER A 701 -38.27 -30.38 -13.32
C SER A 701 -38.64 -29.09 -14.03
N TYR A 702 -39.88 -28.96 -14.52
CA TYR A 702 -40.33 -27.77 -15.23
C TYR A 702 -41.61 -27.20 -14.62
N ILE A 703 -41.78 -25.88 -14.76
CA ILE A 703 -42.94 -25.15 -14.26
C ILE A 703 -44.04 -25.18 -15.33
N ILE A 704 -45.25 -25.56 -14.93
CA ILE A 704 -46.43 -25.57 -15.79
C ILE A 704 -46.97 -24.14 -15.86
N SER A 705 -47.06 -23.59 -17.07
CA SER A 705 -47.48 -22.20 -17.29
C SER A 705 -48.99 -22.04 -17.16
N TYR A 706 -49.46 -20.84 -16.82
CA TYR A 706 -50.87 -20.49 -16.76
C TYR A 706 -51.33 -19.91 -18.11
N THR A 707 -52.57 -20.21 -18.52
CA THR A 707 -53.15 -19.64 -19.73
C THR A 707 -54.66 -19.40 -19.60
N THR A 708 -55.17 -18.40 -20.32
CA THR A 708 -56.60 -18.14 -20.47
C THR A 708 -57.23 -18.81 -21.69
N ARG A 709 -56.45 -19.58 -22.46
CA ARG A 709 -56.94 -20.33 -23.61
C ARG A 709 -57.72 -21.56 -23.13
N GLU A 710 -58.77 -21.97 -23.83
CA GLU A 710 -59.41 -23.26 -23.53
C GLU A 710 -58.51 -24.48 -23.83
N PRO A 711 -58.56 -25.54 -22.99
CA PRO A 711 -57.82 -26.78 -23.20
C PRO A 711 -58.25 -27.49 -24.50
N ARG A 712 -57.29 -28.05 -25.24
CA ARG A 712 -57.58 -28.95 -26.36
C ARG A 712 -57.96 -30.34 -25.86
N PRO A 713 -58.61 -31.19 -26.70
CA PRO A 713 -59.10 -32.50 -26.28
C PRO A 713 -58.06 -33.47 -25.70
N TRP A 714 -56.77 -33.25 -25.97
CA TRP A 714 -55.65 -34.08 -25.50
C TRP A 714 -54.78 -33.39 -24.44
N GLU A 715 -55.16 -32.18 -23.99
CA GLU A 715 -54.42 -31.43 -22.97
C GLU A 715 -55.10 -31.57 -21.60
N GLU A 716 -54.31 -31.73 -20.53
CA GLU A 716 -54.80 -31.89 -19.16
C GLU A 716 -54.43 -30.66 -18.30
N ASN A 717 -55.40 -30.15 -17.53
CA ASN A 717 -55.18 -29.03 -16.62
C ASN A 717 -54.21 -29.41 -15.49
N GLY A 718 -53.18 -28.60 -15.28
CA GLY A 718 -52.12 -28.87 -14.30
C GLY A 718 -51.08 -29.90 -14.77
N LYS A 719 -51.09 -30.27 -16.06
CA LYS A 719 -50.04 -31.05 -16.71
C LYS A 719 -49.44 -30.30 -17.89
N ASP A 720 -50.28 -29.78 -18.79
CA ASP A 720 -49.83 -29.01 -19.95
C ASP A 720 -49.81 -27.50 -19.66
N TYR A 721 -50.92 -26.99 -19.12
CA TYR A 721 -51.06 -25.63 -18.62
C TYR A 721 -52.00 -25.60 -17.40
N HIS A 722 -51.90 -24.57 -16.57
CA HIS A 722 -52.95 -24.19 -15.65
C HIS A 722 -53.95 -23.28 -16.38
N TYR A 723 -55.13 -23.83 -16.68
CA TYR A 723 -56.20 -23.10 -17.37
C TYR A 723 -56.98 -22.29 -16.36
N VAL A 724 -56.91 -20.96 -16.47
CA VAL A 724 -57.54 -20.01 -15.54
C VAL A 724 -58.36 -18.99 -16.30
N SER A 725 -59.35 -18.39 -15.63
CA SER A 725 -60.13 -17.31 -16.23
C SER A 725 -59.26 -16.07 -16.47
N ARG A 726 -59.69 -15.20 -17.40
CA ARG A 726 -58.98 -13.94 -17.67
C ARG A 726 -58.98 -13.01 -16.45
N GLU A 727 -60.02 -13.06 -15.65
CA GLU A 727 -60.15 -12.28 -14.40
C GLU A 727 -59.14 -12.75 -13.34
N GLU A 728 -58.99 -14.07 -13.14
CA GLU A 728 -57.99 -14.65 -12.25
C GLU A 728 -56.57 -14.35 -12.73
N MET A 729 -56.32 -14.46 -14.04
CA MET A 729 -55.04 -14.14 -14.65
C MET A 729 -54.68 -12.66 -14.42
N GLN A 730 -55.62 -11.75 -14.66
CA GLN A 730 -55.42 -10.31 -14.48
C GLN A 730 -55.24 -9.93 -13.01
N ALA A 731 -55.96 -10.58 -12.10
CA ALA A 731 -55.81 -10.38 -10.66
C ALA A 731 -54.41 -10.82 -10.18
N GLY A 732 -53.89 -11.94 -10.67
CA GLY A 732 -52.53 -12.38 -10.37
C GLY A 732 -51.46 -11.48 -10.99
N ILE A 733 -51.64 -11.01 -12.23
CA ILE A 733 -50.71 -10.04 -12.86
C ILE A 733 -50.67 -8.74 -12.05
N THR A 734 -51.83 -8.25 -11.59
CA THR A 734 -51.92 -7.02 -10.79
C THR A 734 -51.28 -7.19 -9.41
N LYS A 735 -51.29 -8.40 -8.85
CA LYS A 735 -50.62 -8.75 -7.59
C LYS A 735 -49.12 -9.04 -7.73
N GLY A 736 -48.57 -9.04 -8.95
CA GLY A 736 -47.16 -9.36 -9.18
C GLY A 736 -46.85 -10.85 -9.08
N ASP A 737 -47.86 -11.71 -9.21
CA ASP A 737 -47.72 -13.15 -9.00
C ASP A 737 -46.92 -13.86 -10.13
N PHE A 738 -46.78 -13.26 -11.32
CA PHE A 738 -46.18 -13.90 -12.50
C PHE A 738 -44.82 -13.28 -12.89
N ILE A 739 -43.83 -14.11 -13.19
CA ILE A 739 -42.47 -13.76 -13.66
C ILE A 739 -42.51 -13.07 -15.03
N GLU A 740 -43.39 -13.56 -15.90
CA GLU A 740 -43.64 -13.03 -17.24
C GLU A 740 -45.12 -13.24 -17.52
N SER A 741 -45.73 -12.26 -18.19
CA SER A 741 -47.05 -12.41 -18.79
C SER A 741 -47.03 -11.86 -20.21
N ALA A 742 -47.68 -12.58 -21.13
CA ALA A 742 -47.75 -12.21 -22.54
C ALA A 742 -49.16 -12.48 -23.08
N GLU A 743 -49.65 -11.58 -23.91
CA GLU A 743 -50.91 -11.77 -24.64
C GLU A 743 -50.61 -12.14 -26.09
N TYR A 744 -51.12 -13.29 -26.54
CA TYR A 744 -50.94 -13.78 -27.89
C TYR A 744 -52.28 -14.28 -28.44
N SER A 745 -52.68 -13.74 -29.59
CA SER A 745 -53.94 -14.10 -30.27
C SER A 745 -55.18 -14.03 -29.36
N GLY A 746 -55.24 -13.00 -28.50
CA GLY A 746 -56.36 -12.76 -27.57
C GLY A 746 -56.37 -13.61 -26.29
N ASN A 747 -55.38 -14.49 -26.10
CA ASN A 747 -55.20 -15.29 -24.88
C ASN A 747 -53.96 -14.85 -24.11
N MET A 748 -54.07 -14.81 -22.78
CA MET A 748 -52.98 -14.45 -21.89
C MET A 748 -52.26 -15.71 -21.40
N TYR A 749 -50.95 -15.60 -21.24
CA TYR A 749 -50.07 -16.63 -20.71
C TYR A 749 -49.22 -16.03 -19.60
N GLY A 750 -48.88 -16.81 -18.58
CA GLY A 750 -47.95 -16.35 -17.56
C GLY A 750 -47.40 -17.45 -16.65
N THR A 751 -46.25 -17.18 -16.04
CA THR A 751 -45.46 -18.19 -15.32
C THR A 751 -45.21 -17.74 -13.88
N ARG A 752 -45.57 -18.55 -12.88
CA ARG A 752 -45.38 -18.25 -11.44
C ARG A 752 -44.03 -18.81 -10.96
N PRO A 753 -43.21 -18.08 -10.15
CA PRO A 753 -42.02 -18.65 -9.52
C PRO A 753 -42.42 -19.50 -8.31
N VAL A 754 -41.61 -20.54 -8.00
CA VAL A 754 -41.86 -21.40 -6.83
C VAL A 754 -40.90 -21.12 -5.65
N HIS A 755 -39.65 -20.65 -5.80
CA HIS A 755 -38.77 -20.25 -4.66
C HIS A 755 -37.64 -19.23 -5.02
N GLY A 756 -37.16 -18.49 -3.99
CA GLY A 756 -36.39 -17.22 -4.02
C GLY A 756 -34.86 -17.24 -4.27
N SER A 757 -34.29 -16.03 -4.45
CA SER A 757 -33.29 -15.73 -5.48
C SER A 757 -31.97 -15.07 -5.01
N ASN A 758 -31.21 -15.67 -4.08
CA ASN A 758 -29.91 -15.13 -3.65
C ASN A 758 -28.73 -16.08 -3.94
N THR A 759 -27.54 -15.54 -4.28
CA THR A 759 -26.33 -16.32 -4.65
C THR A 759 -25.08 -15.75 -3.99
N ILE A 760 -24.28 -16.59 -3.31
CA ILE A 760 -23.05 -16.16 -2.63
C ILE A 760 -21.80 -16.73 -3.34
N ILE A 761 -20.78 -15.88 -3.58
CA ILE A 761 -19.47 -16.28 -4.13
C ILE A 761 -18.38 -16.01 -3.09
N LYS A 762 -17.53 -17.01 -2.79
CA LYS A 762 -16.50 -16.91 -1.73
C LYS A 762 -15.07 -17.07 -2.24
N LEU A 763 -14.18 -16.22 -1.74
CA LEU A 763 -12.74 -16.23 -1.94
C LEU A 763 -12.04 -16.19 -0.57
N ALA A 764 -12.01 -17.33 0.13
CA ALA A 764 -11.40 -17.44 1.46
C ALA A 764 -12.04 -16.50 2.50
N ASP A 765 -11.33 -15.48 2.98
CA ASP A 765 -11.81 -14.45 3.91
C ASP A 765 -12.65 -13.37 3.22
N ASP A 766 -12.44 -13.15 1.94
CA ASP A 766 -13.24 -12.23 1.12
C ASP A 766 -14.53 -12.93 0.70
N THR A 767 -15.67 -12.52 1.26
CA THR A 767 -16.99 -13.06 0.91
C THR A 767 -17.75 -12.02 0.08
N THR A 768 -18.24 -12.41 -1.09
CA THR A 768 -19.13 -11.56 -1.90
C THR A 768 -20.55 -12.11 -1.84
N ALA A 769 -21.47 -11.37 -1.23
CA ALA A 769 -22.90 -11.66 -1.27
C ALA A 769 -23.52 -10.94 -2.47
N ILE A 770 -24.30 -11.68 -3.26
CA ILE A 770 -24.98 -11.16 -4.46
C ILE A 770 -26.46 -11.44 -4.30
N ALA A 771 -27.27 -10.39 -4.26
CA ALA A 771 -28.71 -10.53 -4.12
C ALA A 771 -29.46 -9.89 -5.27
N PHE A 772 -30.66 -10.43 -5.50
CA PHE A 772 -31.62 -9.93 -6.45
C PHE A 772 -32.54 -8.91 -5.78
N ILE A 773 -32.85 -7.82 -6.48
CA ILE A 773 -33.90 -6.88 -6.07
C ILE A 773 -34.92 -6.80 -7.21
N SER A 774 -36.12 -7.28 -6.95
CA SER A 774 -37.32 -7.02 -7.76
C SER A 774 -38.01 -5.75 -7.25
N ASP A 775 -38.53 -4.93 -8.16
CA ASP A 775 -39.41 -3.79 -7.85
C ASP A 775 -38.88 -2.76 -6.85
N ASN A 776 -37.56 -2.56 -6.81
CA ASN A 776 -36.91 -1.58 -5.93
C ASN A 776 -37.05 -1.91 -4.43
N ASP A 777 -37.40 -3.16 -4.10
CA ASP A 777 -37.48 -3.66 -2.74
C ASP A 777 -36.16 -4.29 -2.29
N GLU A 778 -35.38 -3.55 -1.50
CA GLU A 778 -34.09 -4.00 -0.95
C GLU A 778 -34.24 -4.81 0.35
N SER A 779 -35.47 -5.10 0.80
CA SER A 779 -35.73 -5.64 2.14
C SER A 779 -35.08 -7.01 2.34
N GLU A 780 -35.27 -7.94 1.41
CA GLU A 780 -34.71 -9.30 1.48
C GLU A 780 -33.17 -9.29 1.49
N TYR A 781 -32.57 -8.42 0.68
CA TYR A 781 -31.12 -8.22 0.62
C TYR A 781 -30.56 -7.60 1.91
N ARG A 782 -31.22 -6.57 2.43
CA ARG A 782 -30.82 -5.93 3.70
C ARG A 782 -30.99 -6.87 4.89
N GLU A 783 -32.00 -7.72 4.87
CA GLU A 783 -32.20 -8.78 5.86
C GLU A 783 -31.09 -9.83 5.78
N GLU A 784 -30.69 -10.27 4.58
CA GLU A 784 -29.58 -11.22 4.43
C GLU A 784 -28.23 -10.63 4.87
N VAL A 785 -27.96 -9.37 4.57
CA VAL A 785 -26.74 -8.67 5.04
C VAL A 785 -26.77 -8.50 6.57
N LYS A 786 -27.93 -8.17 7.17
CA LYS A 786 -28.10 -8.09 8.62
C LYS A 786 -27.94 -9.46 9.30
N ASN A 787 -28.50 -10.51 8.71
CA ASN A 787 -28.35 -11.87 9.19
C ASN A 787 -26.89 -12.32 9.13
N LEU A 788 -26.19 -12.02 8.02
CA LEU A 788 -24.75 -12.28 7.89
C LEU A 788 -23.93 -11.48 8.92
N ALA A 789 -24.28 -10.22 9.19
CA ALA A 789 -23.61 -9.37 10.15
C ALA A 789 -23.82 -9.80 11.61
N ALA A 790 -25.07 -10.08 11.99
CA ALA A 790 -25.42 -10.63 13.31
C ALA A 790 -24.73 -11.98 13.52
N TRP A 791 -24.77 -12.83 12.50
CA TRP A 791 -24.11 -14.12 12.53
C TRP A 791 -22.58 -14.02 12.66
N CYS A 792 -21.96 -13.08 11.93
CA CYS A 792 -20.52 -12.80 12.07
C CYS A 792 -20.20 -12.41 13.53
N ALA A 793 -21.00 -11.53 14.13
CA ALA A 793 -20.85 -11.13 15.53
C ALA A 793 -20.98 -12.34 16.49
N ASP A 794 -21.99 -13.19 16.30
CA ASP A 794 -22.23 -14.40 17.13
C ASP A 794 -21.10 -15.43 17.05
N ASN A 795 -20.34 -15.44 15.94
CA ASN A 795 -19.23 -16.38 15.70
C ASN A 795 -17.84 -15.72 15.87
N ASN A 796 -17.76 -14.59 16.59
CA ASN A 796 -16.53 -13.84 16.88
C ASN A 796 -15.77 -13.34 15.63
N LEU A 797 -16.47 -13.21 14.50
CA LEU A 797 -15.94 -12.67 13.25
C LEU A 797 -16.40 -11.21 13.13
N LEU A 798 -15.50 -10.25 13.26
CA LEU A 798 -15.87 -8.84 13.09
C LEU A 798 -15.87 -8.46 11.62
N LEU A 799 -16.93 -7.78 11.19
CA LEU A 799 -16.96 -7.11 9.89
C LEU A 799 -16.06 -5.88 9.92
N ASN A 800 -15.19 -5.76 8.93
CA ASN A 800 -14.42 -4.55 8.74
C ASN A 800 -15.29 -3.53 7.98
N THR A 801 -16.02 -2.71 8.71
CA THR A 801 -16.97 -1.72 8.16
C THR A 801 -16.30 -0.71 7.23
N ILE A 802 -15.03 -0.39 7.42
CA ILE A 802 -14.28 0.54 6.57
C ILE A 802 -13.94 -0.07 5.20
N ASN A 803 -13.66 -1.37 5.17
CA ASN A 803 -13.26 -2.08 3.96
C ASN A 803 -14.42 -2.80 3.27
N THR A 804 -15.51 -3.06 3.98
CA THR A 804 -16.74 -3.63 3.42
C THR A 804 -17.35 -2.62 2.46
N LYS A 805 -17.56 -3.04 1.21
CA LYS A 805 -18.01 -2.16 0.14
C LYS A 805 -19.27 -2.69 -0.48
N GLU A 806 -20.21 -1.79 -0.71
CA GLU A 806 -21.40 -2.06 -1.49
C GLU A 806 -21.20 -1.52 -2.91
N LEU A 807 -21.50 -2.37 -3.88
CA LEU A 807 -21.46 -2.05 -5.30
C LEU A 807 -22.85 -2.29 -5.87
N ILE A 808 -23.50 -1.19 -6.27
CA ILE A 808 -24.78 -1.24 -6.97
C ILE A 808 -24.48 -1.07 -8.46
N VAL A 809 -24.79 -2.09 -9.26
CA VAL A 809 -24.62 -2.07 -10.70
C VAL A 809 -25.98 -1.79 -11.33
N ASN A 810 -26.25 -0.52 -11.62
CA ASN A 810 -27.48 -0.13 -12.30
C ASN A 810 -27.32 -0.32 -13.82
N LEU A 811 -27.99 -1.33 -14.36
CA LEU A 811 -27.90 -1.73 -15.77
C LEU A 811 -28.99 -1.08 -16.64
N ARG A 812 -29.82 -0.19 -16.08
CA ARG A 812 -30.96 0.46 -16.76
C ARG A 812 -30.60 1.75 -17.51
N LYS A 813 -29.46 2.39 -17.21
CA LYS A 813 -29.04 3.64 -17.88
C LYS A 813 -28.14 3.37 -19.08
N LYS A 814 -28.65 3.63 -20.29
CA LYS A 814 -27.80 4.00 -21.43
C LYS A 814 -27.38 5.46 -21.23
N SER A 815 -26.09 5.73 -21.00
CA SER A 815 -25.55 7.08 -21.14
C SER A 815 -25.23 7.35 -22.62
N ASP A 816 -25.50 8.58 -23.08
CA ASP A 816 -25.27 9.04 -24.47
C ASP A 816 -23.79 9.12 -24.88
N LYS A 817 -22.88 8.61 -24.06
CA LYS A 817 -21.45 8.50 -24.37
C LYS A 817 -21.04 7.04 -24.18
N GLY A 818 -20.93 6.33 -25.29
CA GLY A 818 -20.71 4.89 -25.35
C GLY A 818 -19.77 4.33 -24.27
N ILE A 819 -20.24 3.23 -23.67
CA ILE A 819 -19.51 2.23 -22.87
C ILE A 819 -18.91 2.75 -21.56
N LEU A 820 -19.75 2.78 -20.51
CA LEU A 820 -19.48 2.29 -19.14
C LEU A 820 -20.78 2.44 -18.34
N GLY A 821 -21.29 1.35 -17.76
CA GLY A 821 -22.39 1.43 -16.80
C GLY A 821 -21.94 2.23 -15.57
N GLU A 822 -22.80 3.10 -15.04
CA GLU A 822 -22.53 3.81 -13.79
C GLU A 822 -22.47 2.79 -12.64
N ALA A 823 -21.27 2.43 -12.20
CA ALA A 823 -21.07 1.70 -10.96
C ALA A 823 -21.04 2.71 -9.81
N LEU A 824 -22.10 2.74 -8.99
CA LEU A 824 -22.10 3.51 -7.75
C LEU A 824 -21.44 2.63 -6.68
N CYS A 825 -20.21 2.98 -6.30
CA CYS A 825 -19.52 2.37 -5.17
C CYS A 825 -19.71 3.26 -3.95
N GLN A 826 -20.52 2.80 -3.00
CA GLN A 826 -20.71 3.47 -1.72
C GLN A 826 -19.95 2.69 -0.64
N THR A 827 -19.16 3.38 0.18
CA THR A 827 -18.63 2.80 1.41
C THR A 827 -19.78 2.59 2.39
N ALA A 828 -19.90 1.39 2.95
CA ALA A 828 -20.91 1.02 3.93
C ALA A 828 -20.67 1.78 5.25
N GLY A 829 -21.08 3.04 5.25
CA GLY A 829 -20.99 3.97 6.37
C GLY A 829 -22.35 4.57 6.66
N GLN A 830 -23.38 3.72 6.79
CA GLN A 830 -24.57 3.93 7.61
C GLN A 830 -25.37 2.63 7.76
#